data_AF-A0A971X189-F1
#
_entry.id   AF-A0A971X189-F1
#
_cell.length_a   1.000
_cell.length_b   1.000
_cell.length_c   1.000
_cell.angle_alpha   90.00
_cell.angle_beta   90.00
_cell.angle_gamma   90.00
#
_symmetry.space_group_name_H-M   'P 1'
#
loop_
_entity.id
_entity.type
_entity.pdbx_description
1 polymer ?
#
loop_
_entity_poly.entity_id
_entity_poly.type
_entity_poly.pdbx_seq_one_letter_code
_entity_poly.pdbx_strand_id
1 'polypeptide(L)'
;MFDSPYNFIPAAPFVLYPEWAAQASHDHPFADGLCGELSIQLSNETPLCVGGQQQEATAQAAGRVHFYRTPDNRLAIPGSSLKGMLRNALAPVVFARMGQVEERKLSVRDISATGTYYHRTIVQQKASAGWLRFHEGQWQIRGCKHVRIHQRDIIDHLKLSERDWKNADTVKKRYALLKGIKTLQFDQEPGNNLIRAVNLGKGKTTGSLVVTGQPGAVFDRGRSAKKWEFVFFDAQDDWQTVPQQAMRDFMFVHENSEEWACLRKQEHGQEEIPVFYHGSVSNISSMGLASMYRLAQQKSLHDALKNISNQHLDESKADLTELLFGRLQPQESAENGHNWGLRGRVNIGLLQAVENPRTEWTIETVLSSPKPSFHPAYLQQQEGEYSTLDSRNPKLQGWKRYPVKPENVQEPPRMEDGKAISNKVKVRLETVARGSVFTGKIRFHNLRPVELGALLWILDFGERTELRHALGMGKPYGLGQVELKLQAEQSQVIANDRSALQGLAPDCVLHACRQVFTDYMDSVWQTAVDTVRANQGWEASPQVKSLREMADPQEGMKNDDGLVYLVGPKPFLDVKKNKEYLQLYADFTEANWRNEAIAKGVTAGAELSMEQAIEQVAAQQQEQEERRQLAEQRKSMSQGDRIISELAEKIAGKEELSSTDTKNFAKDINSITGLDQEQWPDRTTAKEVLGQFERFGKDRVNKAVTKVLKILFPDE
;
A
#
# COMPACT_ATOMS: atom_id res chain seq x y z
N MET A 1 -19.41 2.91 5.31
CA MET A 1 -17.94 3.02 5.22
C MET A 1 -17.37 2.35 6.46
N PHE A 2 -16.15 1.85 6.43
CA PHE A 2 -15.57 1.12 7.56
C PHE A 2 -14.13 1.53 7.84
N ASP A 3 -13.69 1.27 9.06
CA ASP A 3 -12.38 1.69 9.58
C ASP A 3 -11.26 0.71 9.20
N SER A 4 -10.08 1.26 8.93
CA SER A 4 -8.92 0.48 8.52
C SER A 4 -7.63 1.22 8.87
N PRO A 5 -6.60 0.56 9.41
CA PRO A 5 -5.33 1.24 9.74
C PRO A 5 -4.49 1.57 8.50
N TYR A 6 -4.95 1.17 7.33
CA TYR A 6 -4.33 1.48 6.05
C TYR A 6 -5.39 2.01 5.08
N ASN A 7 -4.91 2.79 4.11
CA ASN A 7 -5.70 3.26 2.99
C ASN A 7 -4.86 3.12 1.70
N PHE A 8 -5.29 3.71 0.60
CA PHE A 8 -4.68 3.53 -0.72
C PHE A 8 -4.46 4.86 -1.41
N ILE A 9 -3.29 5.03 -2.01
CA ILE A 9 -3.06 6.07 -3.01
C ILE A 9 -3.57 5.49 -4.34
N PRO A 10 -4.47 6.17 -5.08
CA PRO A 10 -5.00 5.64 -6.33
C PRO A 10 -3.89 5.38 -7.35
N ALA A 11 -4.02 4.30 -8.12
CA ALA A 11 -3.13 4.06 -9.26
C ALA A 11 -3.47 5.04 -10.40
N ALA A 12 -2.45 5.58 -11.07
CA ALA A 12 -2.65 6.35 -12.29
C ALA A 12 -3.14 5.43 -13.42
N PRO A 13 -3.95 5.90 -14.37
CA PRO A 13 -4.40 5.08 -15.50
C PRO A 13 -3.33 4.90 -16.60
N PHE A 14 -2.08 5.27 -16.31
CA PHE A 14 -0.92 5.16 -17.19
C PHE A 14 0.36 4.94 -16.35
N VAL A 15 1.44 4.57 -17.03
CA VAL A 15 2.79 4.49 -16.47
C VAL A 15 3.70 5.49 -17.16
N LEU A 16 4.55 6.16 -16.38
CA LEU A 16 5.61 7.03 -16.88
C LEU A 16 6.87 6.22 -17.21
N TYR A 17 7.34 6.36 -18.44
CA TYR A 17 8.58 5.77 -18.93
C TYR A 17 9.59 6.87 -19.29
N PRO A 18 10.71 6.97 -18.54
CA PRO A 18 11.78 7.90 -18.91
C PRO A 18 12.37 7.56 -20.28
N GLU A 19 12.57 8.55 -21.15
CA GLU A 19 13.14 8.34 -22.50
C GLU A 19 14.53 7.69 -22.48
N TRP A 20 15.31 7.99 -21.44
CA TRP A 20 16.66 7.47 -21.25
C TRP A 20 16.70 6.08 -20.57
N ALA A 21 15.55 5.47 -20.28
CA ALA A 21 15.49 4.22 -19.51
C ALA A 21 16.32 3.08 -20.11
N ALA A 22 16.39 2.98 -21.44
CA ALA A 22 17.18 1.97 -22.14
C ALA A 22 18.70 2.20 -22.06
N GLN A 23 19.13 3.43 -21.73
CA GLN A 23 20.54 3.81 -21.62
C GLN A 23 21.04 3.72 -20.17
N ALA A 24 20.13 3.64 -19.20
CA ALA A 24 20.45 3.59 -17.79
C ALA A 24 21.25 2.33 -17.45
N SER A 25 22.53 2.51 -17.13
CA SER A 25 23.45 1.42 -16.80
C SER A 25 24.48 1.87 -15.76
N HIS A 26 25.13 0.89 -15.13
CA HIS A 26 26.33 1.15 -14.34
C HIS A 26 27.57 1.36 -15.23
N ASP A 27 27.55 0.78 -16.44
CA ASP A 27 28.72 0.71 -17.34
C ASP A 27 28.72 1.78 -18.43
N HIS A 28 27.61 2.50 -18.59
CA HIS A 28 27.47 3.59 -19.55
C HIS A 28 27.14 4.91 -18.84
N PRO A 29 28.17 5.72 -18.50
CA PRO A 29 27.97 7.02 -17.85
C PRO A 29 27.17 7.99 -18.74
N PHE A 30 26.14 8.62 -18.18
CA PHE A 30 25.46 9.75 -18.82
C PHE A 30 26.37 10.97 -18.83
N ALA A 31 26.32 11.80 -19.87
CA ALA A 31 27.09 13.04 -19.93
C ALA A 31 26.72 13.99 -18.77
N ASP A 32 25.41 14.13 -18.50
CA ASP A 32 24.85 14.88 -17.37
C ASP A 32 24.74 14.05 -16.07
N GLY A 33 25.31 12.84 -16.06
CA GLY A 33 25.19 11.92 -14.93
C GLY A 33 25.93 12.42 -13.69
N LEU A 34 25.34 12.16 -12.53
CA LEU A 34 25.82 12.54 -11.21
C LEU A 34 26.11 11.28 -10.37
N CYS A 35 27.23 11.30 -9.66
CA CYS A 35 27.63 10.30 -8.68
C CYS A 35 27.85 10.99 -7.32
N GLY A 36 27.71 10.25 -6.22
CA GLY A 36 27.96 10.87 -4.92
C GLY A 36 27.46 10.12 -3.70
N GLU A 37 27.52 10.80 -2.57
CA GLU A 37 27.01 10.35 -1.28
C GLU A 37 26.18 11.46 -0.63
N LEU A 38 24.92 11.18 -0.30
CA LEU A 38 24.07 12.03 0.51
C LEU A 38 24.20 11.61 1.97
N SER A 39 24.56 12.54 2.84
CA SER A 39 24.55 12.33 4.29
C SER A 39 23.16 12.62 4.82
N ILE A 40 22.57 11.66 5.54
CA ILE A 40 21.19 11.78 6.04
C ILE A 40 21.10 11.51 7.54
N GLN A 41 20.17 12.20 8.17
CA GLN A 41 19.75 12.00 9.54
C GLN A 41 18.28 11.56 9.57
N LEU A 42 17.97 10.54 10.36
CA LEU A 42 16.62 10.07 10.63
C LEU A 42 16.30 10.29 12.11
N SER A 43 15.17 10.92 12.40
CA SER A 43 14.60 11.04 13.75
C SER A 43 13.22 10.40 13.80
N ASN A 44 12.88 9.69 14.88
CA ASN A 44 11.54 9.13 15.06
C ASN A 44 10.66 9.97 16.00
N GLU A 45 9.46 10.31 15.55
CA GLU A 45 8.45 11.05 16.33
C GLU A 45 7.59 10.14 17.20
N THR A 46 7.45 8.88 16.81
CA THR A 46 6.82 7.83 17.63
C THR A 46 7.77 6.67 17.82
N PRO A 47 7.60 5.81 18.84
CA PRO A 47 8.51 4.68 19.05
C PRO A 47 8.64 3.82 17.79
N LEU A 48 9.86 3.38 17.47
CA LEU A 48 10.18 2.76 16.18
C LEU A 48 10.60 1.31 16.36
N CYS A 49 10.08 0.40 15.53
CA CYS A 49 10.51 -1.00 15.45
C CYS A 49 10.71 -1.41 13.97
N VAL A 50 11.95 -1.49 13.51
CA VAL A 50 12.30 -1.84 12.11
C VAL A 50 12.44 -3.34 11.85
N GLY A 51 12.27 -4.17 12.89
CA GLY A 51 12.35 -5.62 12.82
C GLY A 51 13.78 -6.14 12.68
N GLY A 52 14.20 -6.98 13.62
CA GLY A 52 15.49 -7.67 13.65
C GLY A 52 15.29 -9.17 13.87
N GLN A 53 15.98 -9.72 14.87
CA GLN A 53 15.77 -11.11 15.28
C GLN A 53 14.32 -11.34 15.72
N GLN A 54 13.72 -12.45 15.27
CA GLN A 54 12.35 -12.82 15.61
C GLN A 54 12.33 -14.14 16.37
N GLN A 55 11.47 -14.20 17.38
CA GLN A 55 11.12 -15.42 18.11
C GLN A 55 9.68 -15.77 17.76
N GLU A 56 9.48 -16.96 17.18
CA GLU A 56 8.15 -17.42 16.78
C GLU A 56 7.23 -17.58 18.00
N ALA A 57 5.94 -17.32 17.77
CA ALA A 57 4.93 -17.55 18.78
C ALA A 57 4.71 -19.05 19.01
N THR A 58 4.50 -19.43 20.27
CA THR A 58 4.19 -20.81 20.67
C THR A 58 2.74 -20.91 21.17
N ALA A 59 2.30 -22.11 21.57
CA ALA A 59 1.01 -22.23 22.23
C ALA A 59 0.99 -21.51 23.59
N GLN A 60 2.15 -21.39 24.24
CA GLN A 60 2.30 -20.86 25.60
C GLN A 60 2.70 -19.38 25.66
N ALA A 61 3.35 -18.85 24.62
CA ALA A 61 3.86 -17.48 24.61
C ALA A 61 3.68 -16.78 23.25
N ALA A 62 3.43 -15.46 23.30
CA ALA A 62 3.41 -14.61 22.12
C ALA A 62 4.78 -14.54 21.43
N GLY A 63 4.78 -14.26 20.13
CA GLY A 63 6.00 -14.01 19.38
C GLY A 63 6.69 -12.73 19.83
N ARG A 64 7.99 -12.60 19.57
CA ARG A 64 8.76 -11.40 19.92
C ARG A 64 9.57 -10.94 18.71
N VAL A 65 9.48 -9.65 18.42
CA VAL A 65 10.28 -9.01 17.37
C VAL A 65 11.24 -8.05 18.05
N HIS A 66 12.53 -8.34 17.96
CA HIS A 66 13.58 -7.45 18.45
C HIS A 66 13.81 -6.30 17.47
N PHE A 67 14.29 -5.18 17.98
CA PHE A 67 14.80 -4.10 17.15
C PHE A 67 16.11 -4.55 16.50
N TYR A 68 16.35 -4.13 15.26
CA TYR A 68 17.53 -4.53 14.51
C TYR A 68 18.81 -4.06 15.20
N ARG A 69 19.76 -4.99 15.35
CA ARG A 69 21.10 -4.70 15.86
C ARG A 69 22.15 -5.25 14.92
N THR A 70 23.27 -4.55 14.85
CA THR A 70 24.48 -5.02 14.19
C THR A 70 25.14 -6.15 14.99
N PRO A 71 26.11 -6.88 14.40
CA PRO A 71 26.83 -7.95 15.10
C PRO A 71 27.54 -7.51 16.39
N ASP A 72 27.95 -6.25 16.49
CA ASP A 72 28.50 -5.61 17.69
C ASP A 72 27.42 -5.05 18.64
N ASN A 73 26.16 -5.48 18.47
CA ASN A 73 25.01 -5.19 19.32
C ASN A 73 24.58 -3.71 19.35
N ARG A 74 24.95 -2.91 18.34
CA ARG A 74 24.49 -1.51 18.20
C ARG A 74 23.13 -1.45 17.50
N LEU A 75 22.25 -0.59 18.00
CA LEU A 75 20.95 -0.32 17.39
C LEU A 75 21.13 0.37 16.03
N ALA A 76 20.47 -0.15 15.00
CA ALA A 76 20.60 0.39 13.66
C ALA A 76 19.33 0.16 12.83
N ILE A 77 19.20 0.90 11.73
CA ILE A 77 18.15 0.72 10.74
C ILE A 77 18.78 0.14 9.47
N PRO A 78 18.34 -1.05 9.01
CA PRO A 78 18.80 -1.63 7.76
C PRO A 78 18.51 -0.70 6.58
N GLY A 79 19.49 -0.54 5.68
CA GLY A 79 19.30 0.25 4.45
C GLY A 79 18.18 -0.28 3.55
N SER A 80 17.88 -1.59 3.61
CA SER A 80 16.74 -2.21 2.92
C SER A 80 15.39 -1.71 3.42
N SER A 81 15.24 -1.46 4.73
CA SER A 81 14.02 -0.91 5.32
C SER A 81 13.75 0.50 4.79
N LEU A 82 14.80 1.33 4.75
CA LEU A 82 14.71 2.69 4.22
C LEU A 82 14.48 2.69 2.69
N LYS A 83 15.16 1.81 1.95
CA LYS A 83 14.96 1.65 0.50
C LYS A 83 13.54 1.23 0.16
N GLY A 84 12.98 0.27 0.89
CA GLY A 84 11.60 -0.17 0.70
C GLY A 84 10.60 0.95 1.00
N MET A 85 10.84 1.72 2.06
CA MET A 85 10.03 2.88 2.41
C MET A 85 10.04 3.94 1.30
N LEU A 86 11.23 4.40 0.88
CA LEU A 86 11.37 5.44 -0.16
C LEU A 86 10.86 4.98 -1.52
N ARG A 87 11.14 3.74 -1.93
CA ARG A 87 10.60 3.17 -3.19
C ARG A 87 9.07 3.17 -3.19
N ASN A 88 8.47 2.65 -2.11
CA ASN A 88 7.02 2.61 -1.99
C ASN A 88 6.42 4.01 -1.91
N ALA A 89 7.14 4.95 -1.29
CA ALA A 89 6.80 6.37 -1.17
C ALA A 89 6.75 7.07 -2.55
N LEU A 90 7.81 6.88 -3.35
CA LEU A 90 8.04 7.51 -4.65
C LEU A 90 7.16 6.94 -5.77
N ALA A 91 6.97 5.62 -5.82
CA ALA A 91 6.31 4.92 -6.92
C ALA A 91 4.96 5.54 -7.37
N PRO A 92 3.99 5.80 -6.49
CA PRO A 92 2.73 6.39 -6.93
C PRO A 92 2.89 7.81 -7.47
N VAL A 93 3.77 8.63 -6.90
CA VAL A 93 3.88 10.04 -7.28
C VAL A 93 4.61 10.24 -8.60
N VAL A 94 5.51 9.32 -8.97
CA VAL A 94 6.16 9.32 -10.30
C VAL A 94 5.43 8.46 -11.33
N PHE A 95 4.19 8.05 -11.05
CA PHE A 95 3.36 7.22 -11.93
C PHE A 95 4.06 5.91 -12.36
N ALA A 96 4.78 5.27 -11.43
CA ALA A 96 5.46 4.00 -11.67
C ALA A 96 4.48 2.83 -11.87
N ARG A 97 4.99 1.69 -12.35
CA ARG A 97 4.16 0.50 -12.53
C ARG A 97 3.90 -0.21 -11.20
N MET A 98 2.70 -0.75 -11.01
CA MET A 98 2.36 -1.60 -9.86
C MET A 98 2.90 -3.03 -10.01
N GLY A 99 4.18 -3.18 -10.37
CA GLY A 99 4.78 -4.48 -10.72
C GLY A 99 4.97 -5.45 -9.55
N GLN A 100 4.79 -5.00 -8.30
CA GLN A 100 4.84 -5.86 -7.10
C GLN A 100 3.49 -6.48 -6.74
N VAL A 101 2.63 -6.72 -7.74
CA VAL A 101 1.36 -7.43 -7.58
C VAL A 101 1.53 -8.84 -8.13
N GLU A 102 1.40 -9.84 -7.25
CA GLU A 102 1.46 -11.24 -7.65
C GLU A 102 0.33 -11.58 -8.63
N GLU A 103 0.63 -12.38 -9.66
CA GLU A 103 -0.40 -12.99 -10.49
C GLU A 103 -1.11 -14.07 -9.67
N ARG A 104 -2.13 -13.64 -8.93
CA ARG A 104 -2.81 -14.49 -7.97
C ARG A 104 -4.31 -14.40 -8.13
N LYS A 105 -4.96 -15.55 -8.34
CA LYS A 105 -6.40 -15.71 -8.08
C LYS A 105 -6.64 -15.64 -6.59
N LEU A 106 -7.84 -15.29 -6.14
CA LEU A 106 -8.20 -15.39 -4.72
C LEU A 106 -9.15 -16.55 -4.49
N SER A 107 -9.15 -17.12 -3.28
CA SER A 107 -10.10 -18.18 -2.94
C SER A 107 -11.39 -17.58 -2.38
N VAL A 108 -12.56 -17.99 -2.90
CA VAL A 108 -13.87 -17.54 -2.44
C VAL A 108 -14.67 -18.69 -1.81
N ARG A 109 -15.39 -18.37 -0.73
CA ARG A 109 -16.41 -19.21 -0.12
C ARG A 109 -17.46 -18.32 0.51
N ASP A 110 -18.40 -17.87 -0.31
CA ASP A 110 -19.53 -17.06 0.13
C ASP A 110 -20.83 -17.84 -0.12
N ILE A 111 -21.37 -18.38 0.96
CA ILE A 111 -22.61 -19.16 0.96
C ILE A 111 -23.83 -18.24 1.15
N SER A 112 -23.60 -16.99 1.58
CA SER A 112 -24.66 -16.07 2.01
C SER A 112 -25.29 -15.29 0.86
N ALA A 113 -24.54 -15.04 -0.21
CA ALA A 113 -24.99 -14.25 -1.35
C ALA A 113 -25.46 -15.13 -2.52
N THR A 114 -26.71 -14.95 -2.95
CA THR A 114 -27.30 -15.62 -4.11
C THR A 114 -26.78 -15.03 -5.42
N GLY A 115 -26.79 -15.81 -6.50
CA GLY A 115 -26.39 -15.35 -7.85
C GLY A 115 -24.87 -15.14 -8.06
N THR A 116 -24.06 -15.27 -7.02
CA THR A 116 -22.59 -15.21 -7.09
C THR A 116 -21.98 -16.41 -7.82
N TYR A 117 -20.72 -16.28 -8.25
CA TYR A 117 -19.97 -17.40 -8.85
C TYR A 117 -19.92 -18.63 -7.93
N TYR A 118 -19.65 -18.42 -6.64
CA TYR A 118 -19.64 -19.52 -5.66
C TYR A 118 -21.03 -20.16 -5.50
N HIS A 119 -22.09 -19.36 -5.39
CA HIS A 119 -23.45 -19.88 -5.26
C HIS A 119 -23.88 -20.71 -6.48
N ARG A 120 -23.62 -20.22 -7.70
CA ARG A 120 -23.95 -20.94 -8.94
C ARG A 120 -23.19 -22.24 -9.12
N THR A 121 -21.94 -22.28 -8.65
CA THR A 121 -21.04 -23.42 -8.87
C THR A 121 -21.12 -24.46 -7.77
N ILE A 122 -21.16 -24.06 -6.49
CA ILE A 122 -21.10 -24.98 -5.34
C ILE A 122 -22.46 -25.19 -4.67
N VAL A 123 -23.32 -24.17 -4.60
CA VAL A 123 -24.58 -24.26 -3.82
C VAL A 123 -25.73 -24.80 -4.67
N GLN A 124 -25.83 -24.36 -5.93
CA GLN A 124 -26.91 -24.78 -6.84
C GLN A 124 -26.65 -26.13 -7.52
N GLN A 125 -25.38 -26.56 -7.60
CA GLN A 125 -25.01 -27.82 -8.21
C GLN A 125 -24.66 -28.84 -7.13
N LYS A 126 -25.01 -30.10 -7.36
CA LYS A 126 -24.65 -31.17 -6.43
C LYS A 126 -23.22 -31.64 -6.73
N ALA A 127 -22.35 -31.56 -5.74
CA ALA A 127 -21.00 -32.11 -5.86
C ALA A 127 -21.05 -33.64 -6.09
N SER A 128 -20.25 -34.10 -7.04
CA SER A 128 -19.90 -35.51 -7.24
C SER A 128 -18.74 -35.89 -6.32
N ALA A 129 -18.53 -37.18 -6.10
CA ALA A 129 -17.45 -37.71 -5.27
C ALA A 129 -16.50 -38.58 -6.10
N GLY A 130 -15.23 -38.63 -5.74
CA GLY A 130 -14.25 -39.43 -6.47
C GLY A 130 -12.98 -39.69 -5.68
N TRP A 131 -12.12 -40.50 -6.28
CA TRP A 131 -10.80 -40.85 -5.76
C TRP A 131 -9.74 -40.27 -6.68
N LEU A 132 -8.81 -39.53 -6.10
CA LEU A 132 -7.70 -38.86 -6.78
C LEU A 132 -6.39 -39.60 -6.50
N ARG A 133 -5.56 -39.80 -7.52
CA ARG A 133 -4.20 -40.33 -7.37
C ARG A 133 -3.22 -39.63 -8.29
N PHE A 134 -1.94 -39.72 -7.97
CA PHE A 134 -0.86 -39.34 -8.87
C PHE A 134 -0.19 -40.61 -9.39
N HIS A 135 -0.33 -40.87 -10.69
CA HIS A 135 0.15 -42.10 -11.33
C HIS A 135 0.76 -41.74 -12.69
N GLU A 136 1.92 -42.33 -13.02
CA GLU A 136 2.64 -42.10 -14.30
C GLU A 136 2.86 -40.62 -14.63
N GLY A 137 3.18 -39.80 -13.62
CA GLY A 137 3.45 -38.38 -13.80
C GLY A 137 2.21 -37.51 -13.99
N GLN A 138 1.00 -38.07 -13.91
CA GLN A 138 -0.25 -37.35 -14.08
C GLN A 138 -1.21 -37.53 -12.90
N TRP A 139 -2.01 -36.51 -12.64
CA TRP A 139 -3.13 -36.63 -11.73
C TRP A 139 -4.31 -37.30 -12.43
N GLN A 140 -4.82 -38.37 -11.84
CA GLN A 140 -5.94 -39.14 -12.34
C GLN A 140 -7.07 -39.19 -11.31
N ILE A 141 -8.31 -39.25 -11.78
CA ILE A 141 -9.50 -39.35 -10.95
C ILE A 141 -10.45 -40.42 -11.49
N ARG A 142 -11.11 -41.12 -10.57
CA ARG A 142 -12.29 -41.96 -10.86
C ARG A 142 -13.49 -41.50 -10.05
N GLY A 143 -14.67 -41.51 -10.68
CA GLY A 143 -15.92 -41.12 -10.02
C GLY A 143 -16.44 -42.21 -9.09
N CYS A 144 -17.25 -41.83 -8.10
CA CYS A 144 -18.00 -42.76 -7.25
C CYS A 144 -19.31 -42.12 -6.76
N LYS A 145 -20.20 -42.94 -6.20
CA LYS A 145 -21.39 -42.46 -5.48
C LYS A 145 -21.02 -42.14 -4.04
N HIS A 146 -21.81 -41.28 -3.39
CA HIS A 146 -21.67 -41.01 -1.96
C HIS A 146 -23.02 -40.90 -1.25
N VAL A 147 -23.04 -41.30 0.03
CA VAL A 147 -24.13 -41.05 0.98
C VAL A 147 -23.61 -40.34 2.22
N ARG A 148 -24.52 -39.79 3.02
CA ARG A 148 -24.21 -39.16 4.31
C ARG A 148 -24.32 -40.17 5.45
N ILE A 149 -23.43 -40.08 6.42
CA ILE A 149 -23.46 -40.90 7.64
C ILE A 149 -23.37 -39.97 8.86
N HIS A 150 -24.22 -40.17 9.86
CA HIS A 150 -24.21 -39.31 11.05
C HIS A 150 -23.01 -39.66 11.92
N GLN A 151 -22.37 -38.67 12.53
CA GLN A 151 -21.19 -38.94 13.39
C GLN A 151 -21.52 -39.86 14.57
N ARG A 152 -22.74 -39.79 15.12
CA ARG A 152 -23.21 -40.73 16.17
C ARG A 152 -23.14 -42.18 15.69
N ASP A 153 -23.65 -42.44 14.48
CA ASP A 153 -23.71 -43.80 13.93
C ASP A 153 -22.31 -44.36 13.69
N ILE A 154 -21.33 -43.52 13.31
CA ILE A 154 -19.92 -43.91 13.20
C ILE A 154 -19.38 -44.33 14.58
N ILE A 155 -19.58 -43.51 15.60
CA ILE A 155 -19.07 -43.75 16.95
C ILE A 155 -19.65 -45.06 17.50
N ASP A 156 -20.96 -45.23 17.40
CA ASP A 156 -21.67 -46.38 17.95
C ASP A 156 -21.31 -47.67 17.21
N HIS A 157 -21.25 -47.62 15.87
CA HIS A 157 -20.90 -48.77 15.04
C HIS A 157 -19.44 -49.22 15.23
N LEU A 158 -18.49 -48.27 15.23
CA LEU A 158 -17.07 -48.55 15.39
C LEU A 158 -16.63 -48.65 16.86
N LYS A 159 -17.56 -48.52 17.82
CA LYS A 159 -17.32 -48.56 19.27
C LYS A 159 -16.23 -47.58 19.71
N LEU A 160 -16.26 -46.37 19.18
CA LEU A 160 -15.30 -45.32 19.50
C LEU A 160 -15.69 -44.58 20.78
N SER A 161 -14.70 -44.02 21.47
CA SER A 161 -14.91 -43.09 22.58
C SER A 161 -15.45 -41.77 22.04
N GLU A 162 -16.63 -41.34 22.49
CA GLU A 162 -17.19 -40.03 22.13
C GLU A 162 -16.27 -38.88 22.57
N ARG A 163 -15.60 -39.03 23.72
CA ARG A 163 -14.63 -38.05 24.21
C ARG A 163 -13.47 -37.89 23.22
N ASP A 164 -12.90 -38.99 22.75
CA ASP A 164 -11.76 -38.96 21.83
C ASP A 164 -12.19 -38.48 20.44
N TRP A 165 -13.38 -38.87 20.01
CA TRP A 165 -14.02 -38.32 18.81
C TRP A 165 -14.16 -36.80 18.93
N LYS A 166 -14.67 -36.25 20.04
CA LYS A 166 -14.80 -34.79 20.21
C LYS A 166 -13.45 -34.07 20.25
N ASN A 167 -12.42 -34.70 20.78
CA ASN A 167 -11.06 -34.15 20.84
C ASN A 167 -10.30 -34.24 19.50
N ALA A 168 -10.75 -35.08 18.56
CA ALA A 168 -10.21 -35.19 17.21
C ALA A 168 -10.73 -34.06 16.30
N ASP A 169 -10.27 -32.84 16.56
CA ASP A 169 -10.68 -31.59 15.89
C ASP A 169 -10.08 -31.33 14.49
N THR A 170 -9.31 -32.28 13.96
CA THR A 170 -8.71 -32.20 12.60
C THR A 170 -8.91 -33.52 11.86
N VAL A 171 -8.95 -33.46 10.53
CA VAL A 171 -9.05 -34.66 9.66
C VAL A 171 -7.92 -35.64 9.93
N LYS A 172 -6.70 -35.14 10.16
CA LYS A 172 -5.56 -35.97 10.58
C LYS A 172 -5.85 -36.77 11.85
N LYS A 173 -6.30 -36.10 12.92
CA LYS A 173 -6.65 -36.77 14.19
C LYS A 173 -7.81 -37.75 14.00
N ARG A 174 -8.78 -37.45 13.13
CA ARG A 174 -9.89 -38.34 12.81
C ARG A 174 -9.41 -39.64 12.16
N TYR A 175 -8.60 -39.54 11.11
CA TYR A 175 -8.05 -40.73 10.46
C TYR A 175 -7.11 -41.51 11.37
N ALA A 176 -6.34 -40.85 12.23
CA ALA A 176 -5.53 -41.52 13.25
C ALA A 176 -6.41 -42.31 14.24
N LEU A 177 -7.49 -41.72 14.75
CA LEU A 177 -8.44 -42.40 15.64
C LEU A 177 -9.14 -43.58 14.96
N LEU A 178 -9.51 -43.41 13.69
CA LEU A 178 -10.11 -44.46 12.88
C LEU A 178 -9.08 -45.55 12.54
N LYS A 179 -7.77 -45.28 12.56
CA LYS A 179 -6.72 -46.14 11.98
C LYS A 179 -6.94 -46.32 10.47
N GLY A 180 -7.01 -45.19 9.77
CA GLY A 180 -7.23 -45.09 8.32
C GLY A 180 -8.71 -45.14 7.89
N ILE A 181 -8.93 -45.12 6.58
CA ILE A 181 -10.26 -45.27 5.96
C ILE A 181 -10.86 -46.63 6.31
N LYS A 182 -12.14 -46.65 6.71
CA LYS A 182 -12.86 -47.87 7.07
C LYS A 182 -13.89 -48.25 6.03
N THR A 183 -13.91 -49.52 5.69
CA THR A 183 -14.98 -50.10 4.87
C THR A 183 -16.18 -50.42 5.76
N LEU A 184 -17.37 -50.01 5.32
CA LEU A 184 -18.65 -50.21 6.01
C LEU A 184 -19.64 -50.90 5.08
N GLN A 185 -20.44 -51.80 5.64
CA GLN A 185 -21.66 -52.30 4.99
C GLN A 185 -22.86 -51.47 5.46
N PHE A 186 -23.75 -51.08 4.54
CA PHE A 186 -24.88 -50.21 4.84
C PHE A 186 -26.00 -50.37 3.81
N ASP A 187 -27.21 -49.96 4.21
CA ASP A 187 -28.33 -49.72 3.30
C ASP A 187 -28.53 -48.22 3.11
N GLN A 188 -29.21 -47.85 2.03
CA GLN A 188 -29.46 -46.45 1.68
C GLN A 188 -30.89 -46.07 2.06
N GLU A 189 -31.06 -45.00 2.82
CA GLU A 189 -32.36 -44.45 3.19
C GLU A 189 -32.49 -42.99 2.70
N PRO A 190 -33.55 -42.64 1.92
CA PRO A 190 -33.84 -41.26 1.57
C PRO A 190 -34.24 -40.45 2.81
N GLY A 191 -33.51 -39.38 3.10
CA GLY A 191 -33.94 -38.33 4.02
C GLY A 191 -34.40 -37.08 3.28
N ASN A 192 -34.89 -36.07 4.01
CA ASN A 192 -35.51 -34.87 3.42
C ASN A 192 -34.68 -34.23 2.27
N ASN A 193 -33.37 -34.03 2.46
CA ASN A 193 -32.49 -33.37 1.48
C ASN A 193 -31.17 -34.13 1.21
N LEU A 194 -31.08 -35.41 1.63
CA LEU A 194 -29.87 -36.22 1.51
C LEU A 194 -30.20 -37.71 1.56
N ILE A 195 -29.28 -38.55 1.10
CA ILE A 195 -29.37 -40.01 1.25
C ILE A 195 -28.46 -40.42 2.42
N ARG A 196 -28.99 -41.24 3.33
CA ARG A 196 -28.30 -41.68 4.56
C ARG A 196 -27.81 -43.12 4.43
N ALA A 197 -26.66 -43.41 5.02
CA ALA A 197 -26.24 -44.77 5.34
C ALA A 197 -26.93 -45.22 6.63
N VAL A 198 -27.67 -46.32 6.57
CA VAL A 198 -28.35 -46.95 7.72
C VAL A 198 -27.99 -48.45 7.77
N ASN A 199 -28.44 -49.17 8.81
CA ASN A 199 -28.17 -50.60 8.99
C ASN A 199 -26.68 -50.97 8.94
N LEU A 200 -25.84 -50.15 9.58
CA LEU A 200 -24.39 -50.29 9.54
C LEU A 200 -23.95 -51.68 10.01
N GLY A 201 -23.17 -52.38 9.16
CA GLY A 201 -22.69 -53.75 9.38
C GLY A 201 -23.62 -54.87 8.93
N LYS A 202 -24.82 -54.55 8.43
CA LYS A 202 -25.82 -55.54 7.98
C LYS A 202 -26.40 -55.26 6.59
N GLY A 203 -26.15 -54.08 6.04
CA GLY A 203 -26.71 -53.67 4.76
C GLY A 203 -26.00 -54.28 3.55
N LYS A 204 -26.62 -54.13 2.38
CA LYS A 204 -26.18 -54.79 1.13
C LYS A 204 -25.08 -54.03 0.38
N THR A 205 -24.91 -52.74 0.64
CA THR A 205 -23.93 -51.89 -0.06
C THR A 205 -22.65 -51.82 0.77
N THR A 206 -21.49 -51.86 0.11
CA THR A 206 -20.19 -51.68 0.75
C THR A 206 -19.54 -50.37 0.29
N GLY A 207 -18.94 -49.62 1.19
CA GLY A 207 -18.26 -48.37 0.86
C GLY A 207 -17.25 -47.91 1.91
N SER A 208 -16.48 -46.88 1.56
CA SER A 208 -15.39 -46.31 2.36
C SER A 208 -15.86 -45.09 3.14
N LEU A 209 -15.63 -45.09 4.46
CA LEU A 209 -15.89 -43.97 5.35
C LEU A 209 -14.88 -42.84 5.10
N VAL A 210 -15.41 -41.68 4.71
CA VAL A 210 -14.63 -40.48 4.36
C VAL A 210 -14.98 -39.35 5.31
N VAL A 211 -13.98 -38.81 5.99
CA VAL A 211 -14.09 -37.65 6.89
C VAL A 211 -13.36 -36.45 6.29
N THR A 212 -14.01 -35.29 6.23
CA THR A 212 -13.48 -34.11 5.50
C THR A 212 -13.65 -32.78 6.23
N GLY A 213 -12.95 -31.73 5.83
CA GLY A 213 -13.16 -30.36 6.33
C GLY A 213 -12.73 -30.17 7.78
N GLN A 214 -13.43 -29.36 8.56
CA GLN A 214 -13.09 -29.08 9.98
C GLN A 214 -14.05 -29.80 10.93
N PRO A 215 -13.66 -30.91 11.56
CA PRO A 215 -14.47 -31.57 12.58
C PRO A 215 -14.67 -30.67 13.79
N GLY A 216 -15.92 -30.47 14.21
CA GLY A 216 -16.24 -29.73 15.44
C GLY A 216 -16.40 -30.65 16.65
N ALA A 217 -16.30 -30.09 17.85
CA ALA A 217 -16.58 -30.79 19.11
C ALA A 217 -18.09 -31.08 19.32
N VAL A 218 -18.96 -30.47 18.51
CA VAL A 218 -20.42 -30.64 18.58
C VAL A 218 -20.92 -31.14 17.23
N PHE A 219 -21.62 -32.29 17.25
CA PHE A 219 -22.21 -32.92 16.07
C PHE A 219 -23.68 -33.31 16.27
N ASP A 220 -24.19 -33.23 17.50
CA ASP A 220 -25.50 -33.71 17.92
C ASP A 220 -26.51 -32.57 18.15
N ARG A 221 -26.04 -31.38 18.54
CA ARG A 221 -26.91 -30.23 18.90
C ARG A 221 -26.53 -28.96 18.15
N GLY A 222 -27.52 -28.13 17.84
CA GLY A 222 -27.34 -26.85 17.15
C GLY A 222 -27.42 -26.97 15.62
N ARG A 223 -27.84 -25.86 14.97
CA ARG A 223 -27.97 -25.78 13.50
C ARG A 223 -26.62 -25.71 12.78
N SER A 224 -25.59 -25.20 13.43
CA SER A 224 -24.23 -25.05 12.89
C SER A 224 -23.33 -26.26 13.11
N ALA A 225 -23.77 -27.27 13.87
CA ALA A 225 -22.98 -28.45 14.16
C ALA A 225 -22.73 -29.28 12.89
N LYS A 226 -21.48 -29.74 12.72
CA LYS A 226 -21.13 -30.65 11.63
C LYS A 226 -21.60 -32.06 11.98
N LYS A 227 -22.82 -32.41 11.57
CA LYS A 227 -23.47 -33.68 11.95
C LYS A 227 -23.09 -34.88 11.09
N TRP A 228 -22.69 -34.61 9.84
CA TRP A 228 -22.60 -35.60 8.79
C TRP A 228 -21.19 -35.72 8.22
N GLU A 229 -20.76 -36.96 8.03
CA GLU A 229 -19.62 -37.36 7.20
C GLU A 229 -20.14 -38.12 5.96
N PHE A 230 -19.26 -38.77 5.22
CA PHE A 230 -19.58 -39.41 3.96
C PHE A 230 -19.18 -40.87 3.92
N VAL A 231 -19.90 -41.65 3.13
CA VAL A 231 -19.46 -42.98 2.67
C VAL A 231 -19.40 -42.96 1.15
N PHE A 232 -18.23 -43.22 0.58
CA PHE A 232 -18.00 -43.31 -0.85
C PHE A 232 -18.15 -44.77 -1.28
N PHE A 233 -18.94 -45.06 -2.31
CA PHE A 233 -19.25 -46.41 -2.74
C PHE A 233 -19.47 -46.45 -4.26
N ASP A 234 -19.48 -47.66 -4.84
CA ASP A 234 -19.74 -47.84 -6.27
C ASP A 234 -18.79 -46.98 -7.13
N ALA A 235 -17.49 -47.16 -6.90
CA ALA A 235 -16.44 -46.47 -7.64
C ALA A 235 -16.37 -47.02 -9.07
N GLN A 236 -16.23 -46.12 -10.04
CA GLN A 236 -16.02 -46.48 -11.44
C GLN A 236 -14.68 -47.19 -11.62
N ASP A 237 -14.61 -48.09 -12.60
CA ASP A 237 -13.39 -48.83 -12.91
C ASP A 237 -12.35 -47.96 -13.62
N ASP A 238 -12.80 -47.04 -14.48
CA ASP A 238 -11.92 -46.22 -15.32
C ASP A 238 -11.35 -45.01 -14.59
N TRP A 239 -10.04 -44.82 -14.74
CA TRP A 239 -9.32 -43.62 -14.35
C TRP A 239 -9.23 -42.63 -15.51
N GLN A 240 -9.49 -41.36 -15.24
CA GLN A 240 -9.38 -40.29 -16.23
C GLN A 240 -8.40 -39.23 -15.76
N THR A 241 -7.66 -38.64 -16.70
CA THR A 241 -6.73 -37.55 -16.38
C THR A 241 -7.50 -36.31 -15.92
N VAL A 242 -7.06 -35.73 -14.81
CA VAL A 242 -7.65 -34.49 -14.29
C VAL A 242 -7.26 -33.33 -15.20
N PRO A 243 -8.22 -32.48 -15.65
CA PRO A 243 -7.90 -31.28 -16.41
C PRO A 243 -6.87 -30.39 -15.68
N GLN A 244 -5.84 -29.95 -16.39
CA GLN A 244 -4.71 -29.22 -15.80
C GLN A 244 -5.17 -27.97 -15.04
N GLN A 245 -6.13 -27.22 -15.58
CA GLN A 245 -6.67 -26.02 -14.94
C GLN A 245 -7.37 -26.33 -13.61
N ALA A 246 -8.20 -27.38 -13.56
CA ALA A 246 -8.88 -27.80 -12.34
C ALA A 246 -7.88 -28.23 -11.26
N MET A 247 -6.80 -28.91 -11.64
CA MET A 247 -5.72 -29.29 -10.72
C MET A 247 -4.94 -28.07 -10.21
N ARG A 248 -4.62 -27.10 -11.08
CA ARG A 248 -3.97 -25.84 -10.67
C ARG A 248 -4.82 -25.08 -9.66
N ASP A 249 -6.11 -24.92 -9.93
CA ASP A 249 -7.03 -24.22 -9.02
C ASP A 249 -7.23 -24.99 -7.70
N PHE A 250 -7.24 -26.33 -7.73
CA PHE A 250 -7.27 -27.17 -6.53
C PHE A 250 -6.00 -26.96 -5.67
N MET A 251 -4.82 -27.03 -6.29
CA MET A 251 -3.55 -26.84 -5.57
C MET A 251 -3.46 -25.44 -4.99
N PHE A 252 -3.84 -24.41 -5.75
CA PHE A 252 -3.91 -23.03 -5.27
C PHE A 252 -4.73 -22.89 -3.97
N VAL A 253 -5.85 -23.60 -3.85
CA VAL A 253 -6.71 -23.55 -2.66
C VAL A 253 -6.15 -24.39 -1.49
N HIS A 254 -5.52 -25.54 -1.78
CA HIS A 254 -5.28 -26.59 -0.79
C HIS A 254 -3.81 -26.85 -0.43
N GLU A 255 -2.84 -26.38 -1.22
CA GLU A 255 -1.41 -26.75 -1.10
C GLU A 255 -0.83 -26.56 0.31
N ASN A 256 -1.25 -25.50 1.01
CA ASN A 256 -0.76 -25.11 2.32
C ASN A 256 -1.68 -25.57 3.47
N SER A 257 -2.68 -26.42 3.17
CA SER A 257 -3.59 -26.92 4.19
C SER A 257 -3.05 -28.17 4.88
N GLU A 258 -3.23 -28.27 6.21
CA GLU A 258 -2.87 -29.47 6.97
C GLU A 258 -3.63 -30.72 6.48
N GLU A 259 -4.87 -30.53 6.01
CA GLU A 259 -5.71 -31.60 5.44
C GLU A 259 -5.06 -32.18 4.18
N TRP A 260 -4.62 -31.33 3.25
CA TRP A 260 -3.90 -31.78 2.04
C TRP A 260 -2.58 -32.48 2.40
N ALA A 261 -1.80 -31.91 3.31
CA ALA A 261 -0.52 -32.50 3.74
C ALA A 261 -0.70 -33.90 4.36
N CYS A 262 -1.76 -34.08 5.16
CA CYS A 262 -2.15 -35.38 5.74
C CYS A 262 -2.50 -36.41 4.67
N LEU A 263 -3.39 -36.04 3.74
CA LEU A 263 -3.88 -36.94 2.69
C LEU A 263 -2.79 -37.32 1.69
N ARG A 264 -1.94 -36.36 1.29
CA ARG A 264 -0.80 -36.62 0.39
C ARG A 264 0.24 -37.56 1.00
N LYS A 265 0.41 -37.55 2.32
CA LYS A 265 1.27 -38.48 3.07
C LYS A 265 0.62 -39.84 3.32
N GLN A 266 -0.59 -40.07 2.81
CA GLN A 266 -1.33 -41.32 2.97
C GLN A 266 -1.59 -41.66 4.45
N GLU A 267 -1.65 -40.66 5.34
CA GLU A 267 -1.92 -40.86 6.76
C GLU A 267 -3.36 -41.37 7.02
N HIS A 268 -4.22 -41.35 5.99
CA HIS A 268 -5.53 -42.00 5.97
C HIS A 268 -5.47 -43.49 5.58
N GLY A 269 -4.29 -44.06 5.35
CA GLY A 269 -4.08 -45.49 5.17
C GLY A 269 -4.44 -46.02 3.77
N GLN A 270 -4.59 -45.15 2.78
CA GLN A 270 -4.80 -45.52 1.37
C GLN A 270 -3.95 -44.61 0.47
N GLU A 271 -3.58 -45.11 -0.72
CA GLU A 271 -2.88 -44.31 -1.74
C GLU A 271 -3.80 -43.24 -2.34
N GLU A 272 -5.07 -43.60 -2.54
CA GLU A 272 -6.07 -42.75 -3.19
C GLU A 272 -6.64 -41.71 -2.22
N ILE A 273 -6.80 -40.49 -2.71
CA ILE A 273 -7.26 -39.34 -1.93
C ILE A 273 -8.75 -39.09 -2.22
N PRO A 274 -9.64 -39.07 -1.21
CA PRO A 274 -11.04 -38.76 -1.42
C PRO A 274 -11.22 -37.27 -1.76
N VAL A 275 -11.96 -37.00 -2.84
CA VAL A 275 -12.23 -35.64 -3.33
C VAL A 275 -13.70 -35.46 -3.71
N PHE A 276 -14.14 -34.21 -3.69
CA PHE A 276 -15.41 -33.79 -4.28
C PHE A 276 -15.14 -32.93 -5.51
N TYR A 277 -16.00 -33.02 -6.52
CA TYR A 277 -15.86 -32.25 -7.76
C TYR A 277 -17.22 -31.85 -8.36
N HIS A 278 -17.20 -30.84 -9.22
CA HIS A 278 -18.34 -30.44 -10.04
C HIS A 278 -18.03 -30.70 -11.52
N GLY A 279 -19.08 -30.99 -12.31
CA GLY A 279 -18.96 -31.48 -13.69
C GLY A 279 -18.97 -33.01 -13.78
N SER A 280 -18.46 -33.55 -14.88
CA SER A 280 -18.25 -34.99 -15.08
C SER A 280 -16.80 -35.37 -14.80
N VAL A 281 -16.52 -36.67 -14.66
CA VAL A 281 -15.14 -37.18 -14.50
C VAL A 281 -14.26 -36.76 -15.70
N SER A 282 -14.84 -36.68 -16.89
CA SER A 282 -14.17 -36.26 -18.13
C SER A 282 -14.02 -34.75 -18.30
N ASN A 283 -14.81 -33.95 -17.57
CA ASN A 283 -14.82 -32.50 -17.69
C ASN A 283 -15.08 -31.87 -16.32
N ILE A 284 -14.08 -31.96 -15.45
CA ILE A 284 -14.13 -31.41 -14.10
C ILE A 284 -13.99 -29.90 -14.16
N SER A 285 -15.00 -29.18 -13.69
CA SER A 285 -14.99 -27.72 -13.63
C SER A 285 -14.31 -27.18 -12.37
N SER A 286 -14.38 -27.92 -11.26
CA SER A 286 -13.69 -27.59 -10.00
C SER A 286 -13.64 -28.82 -9.09
N MET A 287 -12.71 -28.82 -8.13
CA MET A 287 -12.49 -29.92 -7.19
C MET A 287 -12.04 -29.40 -5.82
N GLY A 288 -12.29 -30.15 -4.74
CA GLY A 288 -11.77 -29.85 -3.41
C GLY A 288 -11.91 -31.00 -2.41
N LEU A 289 -11.32 -30.83 -1.23
CA LEU A 289 -11.21 -31.88 -0.19
C LEU A 289 -12.48 -32.09 0.66
N ALA A 290 -13.46 -31.19 0.59
CA ALA A 290 -14.73 -31.28 1.31
C ALA A 290 -15.86 -30.80 0.42
N SER A 291 -17.10 -31.31 0.58
CA SER A 291 -18.19 -31.05 -0.39
C SER A 291 -18.53 -29.56 -0.63
N MET A 292 -18.22 -28.67 0.31
CA MET A 292 -18.40 -27.22 0.19
C MET A 292 -17.04 -26.51 0.24
N TYR A 293 -16.14 -26.91 -0.67
CA TYR A 293 -14.77 -26.41 -0.77
C TYR A 293 -14.73 -24.95 -1.27
N ARG A 294 -13.61 -24.25 -1.03
CA ARG A 294 -13.40 -22.90 -1.58
C ARG A 294 -13.08 -23.00 -3.07
N LEU A 295 -13.55 -22.04 -3.86
CA LEU A 295 -13.20 -21.94 -5.28
C LEU A 295 -12.08 -20.94 -5.49
N ALA A 296 -11.21 -21.17 -6.47
CA ALA A 296 -10.41 -20.10 -7.06
C ALA A 296 -11.34 -19.19 -7.87
N GLN A 297 -11.20 -17.87 -7.71
CA GLN A 297 -11.95 -16.90 -8.51
C GLN A 297 -11.54 -16.97 -9.99
N GLN A 298 -12.44 -16.55 -10.87
CA GLN A 298 -12.23 -16.59 -12.32
C GLN A 298 -11.17 -15.58 -12.75
N LYS A 299 -11.17 -14.39 -12.13
CA LYS A 299 -10.21 -13.33 -12.39
C LYS A 299 -9.13 -13.26 -11.32
N SER A 300 -7.95 -12.86 -11.75
CA SER A 300 -6.77 -12.62 -10.93
C SER A 300 -6.66 -11.15 -10.49
N LEU A 301 -5.70 -10.87 -9.59
CA LEU A 301 -5.32 -9.48 -9.28
C LEU A 301 -4.75 -8.75 -10.51
N HIS A 302 -4.07 -9.47 -11.42
CA HIS A 302 -3.59 -8.92 -12.69
C HIS A 302 -4.75 -8.49 -13.58
N ASP A 303 -5.82 -9.27 -13.68
CA ASP A 303 -7.02 -8.86 -14.45
C ASP A 303 -7.65 -7.59 -13.88
N ALA A 304 -7.65 -7.43 -12.55
CA ALA A 304 -8.12 -6.21 -11.92
C ALA A 304 -7.21 -5.00 -12.18
N LEU A 305 -5.89 -5.23 -12.27
CA LEU A 305 -4.92 -4.20 -12.61
C LEU A 305 -4.99 -3.80 -14.09
N LYS A 306 -5.22 -4.75 -15.00
CA LYS A 306 -5.46 -4.52 -16.45
C LYS A 306 -6.64 -3.59 -16.71
N ASN A 307 -7.68 -3.66 -15.87
CA ASN A 307 -8.83 -2.75 -15.96
C ASN A 307 -8.53 -1.32 -15.49
N ILE A 308 -7.40 -1.09 -14.81
CA ILE A 308 -6.85 0.25 -14.59
C ILE A 308 -6.03 0.64 -15.83
N SER A 309 -4.99 -0.15 -16.12
CA SER A 309 -4.16 -0.02 -17.31
C SER A 309 -3.31 -1.28 -17.49
N ASN A 310 -3.24 -1.80 -18.72
CA ASN A 310 -2.34 -2.91 -19.05
C ASN A 310 -0.86 -2.54 -18.85
N GLN A 311 -0.53 -1.25 -18.88
CA GLN A 311 0.83 -0.75 -18.75
C GLN A 311 1.46 -1.08 -17.39
N HIS A 312 0.67 -1.25 -16.33
CA HIS A 312 1.22 -1.63 -15.02
C HIS A 312 1.80 -3.05 -14.98
N LEU A 313 1.48 -3.88 -15.97
CA LEU A 313 2.01 -5.22 -16.16
C LEU A 313 3.03 -5.29 -17.30
N ASP A 314 3.28 -4.18 -17.98
CA ASP A 314 4.30 -4.13 -19.03
C ASP A 314 5.69 -4.12 -18.39
N GLU A 315 6.49 -5.14 -18.71
CA GLU A 315 7.87 -5.27 -18.24
C GLU A 315 8.92 -4.90 -19.30
N SER A 316 8.48 -4.51 -20.49
CA SER A 316 9.35 -4.19 -21.63
C SER A 316 10.21 -2.93 -21.38
N LYS A 317 9.71 -1.98 -20.59
CA LYS A 317 10.37 -0.72 -20.26
C LYS A 317 10.51 -0.56 -18.75
N ALA A 318 11.61 0.04 -18.31
CA ALA A 318 11.81 0.38 -16.91
C ALA A 318 11.15 1.72 -16.57
N ASP A 319 10.50 1.79 -15.42
CA ASP A 319 9.98 3.06 -14.88
C ASP A 319 11.04 3.80 -14.04
N LEU A 320 10.75 5.05 -13.65
CA LEU A 320 11.69 5.89 -12.90
C LEU A 320 12.13 5.29 -11.55
N THR A 321 11.24 4.56 -10.85
CA THR A 321 11.62 3.92 -9.58
C THR A 321 12.53 2.73 -9.80
N GLU A 322 12.37 2.01 -10.90
CA GLU A 322 13.25 0.92 -11.29
C GLU A 322 14.61 1.43 -11.71
N LEU A 323 14.66 2.58 -12.38
CA LEU A 323 15.90 3.26 -12.73
C LEU A 323 16.77 3.59 -11.49
N LEU A 324 16.13 3.96 -10.37
CA LEU A 324 16.79 4.26 -9.10
C LEU A 324 17.12 3.00 -8.29
N PHE A 325 16.12 2.16 -8.04
CA PHE A 325 16.19 1.09 -7.04
C PHE A 325 16.46 -0.29 -7.63
N GLY A 326 16.41 -0.43 -8.95
CA GLY A 326 16.63 -1.66 -9.70
C GLY A 326 15.36 -2.46 -9.94
N ARG A 327 15.45 -3.36 -10.93
CA ARG A 327 14.40 -4.30 -11.33
C ARG A 327 14.99 -5.70 -11.54
N LEU A 328 14.18 -6.71 -11.25
CA LEU A 328 14.49 -8.09 -11.60
C LEU A 328 14.28 -8.29 -13.10
N GLN A 329 14.92 -9.32 -13.64
CA GLN A 329 14.73 -9.73 -15.03
C GLN A 329 13.29 -10.25 -15.21
N PRO A 330 12.56 -9.78 -16.22
CA PRO A 330 11.22 -10.29 -16.56
C PRO A 330 11.24 -11.80 -16.84
N GLN A 331 10.27 -12.55 -16.31
CA GLN A 331 10.20 -14.02 -16.47
C GLN A 331 9.81 -14.46 -17.89
N GLU A 332 8.92 -13.73 -18.57
CA GLU A 332 8.39 -14.10 -19.90
C GLU A 332 9.26 -13.62 -21.07
N SER A 333 10.23 -12.73 -20.82
CA SER A 333 11.04 -12.09 -21.89
C SER A 333 12.33 -12.84 -22.25
N ALA A 334 12.57 -14.02 -21.66
CA ALA A 334 13.76 -14.83 -21.92
C ALA A 334 13.88 -15.31 -23.39
N GLU A 335 12.76 -15.34 -24.14
CA GLU A 335 12.73 -15.86 -25.51
C GLU A 335 12.92 -14.78 -26.62
N ASN A 336 12.73 -13.48 -26.32
CA ASN A 336 12.68 -12.40 -27.34
C ASN A 336 13.85 -11.40 -27.28
N GLY A 337 14.96 -11.71 -26.61
CA GLY A 337 16.21 -10.93 -26.70
C GLY A 337 16.26 -9.58 -25.95
N HIS A 338 15.14 -9.04 -25.47
CA HIS A 338 15.12 -7.88 -24.56
C HIS A 338 15.29 -8.34 -23.11
N ASN A 339 16.56 -8.59 -22.76
CA ASN A 339 16.95 -9.51 -21.71
C ASN A 339 17.76 -8.82 -20.58
N TRP A 340 17.22 -7.79 -19.93
CA TRP A 340 18.03 -7.12 -18.91
C TRP A 340 17.26 -6.76 -17.63
N GLY A 341 17.70 -7.36 -16.53
CA GLY A 341 17.48 -6.83 -15.18
C GLY A 341 18.38 -5.61 -14.95
N LEU A 342 17.94 -4.69 -14.10
CA LEU A 342 18.69 -3.48 -13.79
C LEU A 342 19.15 -3.52 -12.33
N ARG A 343 20.46 -3.50 -12.11
CA ARG A 343 21.01 -3.22 -10.77
C ARG A 343 20.62 -1.80 -10.38
N GLY A 344 20.10 -1.62 -9.17
CA GLY A 344 19.76 -0.28 -8.67
C GLY A 344 21.00 0.61 -8.56
N ARG A 345 20.87 1.87 -8.99
CA ARG A 345 21.91 2.91 -8.94
C ARG A 345 21.92 3.70 -7.63
N VAL A 346 20.93 3.48 -6.76
CA VAL A 346 20.86 4.00 -5.39
C VAL A 346 21.14 2.87 -4.37
N ASN A 347 22.14 3.07 -3.53
CA ASN A 347 22.51 2.20 -2.42
C ASN A 347 22.39 2.95 -1.10
N ILE A 348 21.49 2.48 -0.24
CA ILE A 348 21.28 3.06 1.08
C ILE A 348 22.09 2.26 2.10
N GLY A 349 23.01 2.94 2.77
CA GLY A 349 23.82 2.36 3.84
C GLY A 349 23.00 2.04 5.09
N LEU A 350 23.64 1.35 6.02
CA LEU A 350 23.10 1.17 7.37
C LEU A 350 23.02 2.54 8.06
N LEU A 351 21.89 2.82 8.71
CA LEU A 351 21.74 3.99 9.57
C LEU A 351 22.04 3.57 11.01
N GLN A 352 23.09 4.14 11.59
CA GLN A 352 23.53 3.83 12.96
C GLN A 352 22.90 4.80 13.94
N ALA A 353 22.49 4.32 15.12
CA ALA A 353 22.05 5.21 16.19
C ALA A 353 23.22 6.12 16.60
N VAL A 354 22.95 7.43 16.74
CA VAL A 354 23.95 8.41 17.16
C VAL A 354 24.33 8.20 18.64
N GLU A 355 23.35 7.81 19.44
CA GLU A 355 23.51 7.48 20.85
C GLU A 355 23.13 6.01 21.10
N ASN A 356 23.03 5.61 22.37
CA ASN A 356 22.46 4.31 22.78
C ASN A 356 21.01 4.52 23.27
N PRO A 357 20.03 4.65 22.36
CA PRO A 357 18.66 4.89 22.77
C PRO A 357 18.12 3.72 23.60
N ARG A 358 17.27 4.04 24.57
CA ARG A 358 16.56 3.03 25.36
C ARG A 358 15.56 2.29 24.49
N THR A 359 15.41 1.00 24.78
CA THR A 359 14.42 0.15 24.14
C THR A 359 13.35 -0.30 25.11
N GLU A 360 12.12 -0.36 24.64
CA GLU A 360 10.97 -0.78 25.42
C GLU A 360 10.17 -1.84 24.66
N TRP A 361 9.46 -2.69 25.39
CA TRP A 361 8.58 -3.69 24.78
C TRP A 361 7.15 -3.19 24.83
N THR A 362 6.46 -3.25 23.70
CA THR A 362 5.02 -3.03 23.67
C THR A 362 4.28 -4.05 24.54
N ILE A 363 3.01 -3.78 24.82
CA ILE A 363 2.05 -4.80 25.24
C ILE A 363 1.94 -5.92 24.20
N GLU A 364 1.33 -7.05 24.57
CA GLU A 364 0.92 -8.05 23.57
C GLU A 364 -0.06 -7.41 22.60
N THR A 365 0.12 -7.64 21.30
CA THR A 365 -0.75 -7.12 20.25
C THR A 365 -0.85 -8.10 19.08
N VAL A 366 -1.55 -7.74 18.00
CA VAL A 366 -1.74 -8.58 16.81
C VAL A 366 -1.51 -7.78 15.53
N LEU A 367 -0.39 -8.03 14.85
CA LEU A 367 -0.16 -7.49 13.51
C LEU A 367 -1.06 -8.19 12.47
N SER A 368 -2.32 -7.78 12.42
CA SER A 368 -3.30 -8.32 11.48
C SER A 368 -2.92 -7.94 10.06
N SER A 369 -2.75 -8.93 9.20
CA SER A 369 -2.59 -8.70 7.76
C SER A 369 -3.97 -8.72 7.10
N PRO A 370 -4.38 -7.66 6.40
CA PRO A 370 -5.69 -7.64 5.78
C PRO A 370 -5.70 -8.61 4.61
N LYS A 371 -6.70 -9.48 4.54
CA LYS A 371 -6.76 -10.53 3.51
C LYS A 371 -7.08 -9.89 2.15
N PRO A 372 -6.33 -10.18 1.06
CA PRO A 372 -6.65 -9.67 -0.27
C PRO A 372 -8.09 -10.00 -0.73
N SER A 373 -8.67 -11.08 -0.21
CA SER A 373 -10.07 -11.47 -0.44
C SER A 373 -11.11 -10.57 0.23
N PHE A 374 -10.67 -9.52 0.92
CA PHE A 374 -11.55 -8.49 1.48
C PHE A 374 -11.75 -7.38 0.43
N HIS A 375 -12.52 -7.72 -0.61
CA HIS A 375 -12.86 -6.82 -1.72
C HIS A 375 -13.32 -5.41 -1.33
N PRO A 376 -14.07 -5.18 -0.22
CA PRO A 376 -14.47 -3.83 0.21
C PRO A 376 -13.31 -2.83 0.37
N ALA A 377 -12.11 -3.31 0.69
CA ALA A 377 -10.91 -2.48 0.85
C ALA A 377 -10.05 -2.41 -0.42
N TYR A 378 -9.90 -3.54 -1.12
CA TYR A 378 -8.86 -3.72 -2.14
C TYR A 378 -9.35 -3.51 -3.58
N LEU A 379 -10.66 -3.49 -3.81
CA LEU A 379 -11.24 -3.19 -5.11
C LEU A 379 -12.03 -1.88 -5.04
N GLN A 380 -11.97 -1.09 -6.11
CA GLN A 380 -12.79 0.10 -6.28
C GLN A 380 -14.27 -0.29 -6.22
N GLN A 381 -15.00 0.35 -5.30
CA GLN A 381 -16.44 0.18 -5.12
C GLN A 381 -17.15 1.41 -5.67
N GLN A 382 -18.34 1.21 -6.25
CA GLN A 382 -19.20 2.29 -6.71
C GLN A 382 -20.48 2.30 -5.87
N GLU A 383 -21.07 3.46 -5.68
CA GLU A 383 -22.32 3.57 -4.93
C GLU A 383 -23.42 2.74 -5.64
N GLY A 384 -24.04 1.81 -4.91
CA GLY A 384 -25.07 0.90 -5.44
C GLY A 384 -24.55 -0.43 -6.03
N GLU A 385 -23.27 -0.53 -6.40
CA GLU A 385 -22.68 -1.76 -6.95
C GLU A 385 -21.53 -2.31 -6.09
N TYR A 386 -21.67 -3.57 -5.66
CA TYR A 386 -20.63 -4.27 -4.90
C TYR A 386 -19.73 -5.08 -5.83
N SER A 387 -18.49 -4.62 -5.99
CA SER A 387 -17.49 -5.22 -6.87
C SER A 387 -16.70 -6.32 -6.16
N THR A 388 -16.64 -7.49 -6.81
CA THR A 388 -15.75 -8.60 -6.47
C THR A 388 -14.77 -8.83 -7.61
N LEU A 389 -13.73 -9.64 -7.41
CA LEU A 389 -12.86 -10.00 -8.55
C LEU A 389 -13.64 -10.65 -9.71
N ASP A 390 -14.75 -11.35 -9.46
CA ASP A 390 -15.53 -11.96 -10.53
C ASP A 390 -16.53 -11.00 -11.21
N SER A 391 -16.55 -9.71 -10.82
CA SER A 391 -17.38 -8.68 -11.46
C SER A 391 -16.90 -8.39 -12.89
N ARG A 392 -17.67 -7.61 -13.67
CA ARG A 392 -17.36 -7.35 -15.10
C ARG A 392 -16.02 -6.65 -15.31
N ASN A 393 -15.76 -5.55 -14.60
CA ASN A 393 -14.51 -4.77 -14.71
C ASN A 393 -13.97 -4.43 -13.31
N PRO A 394 -13.48 -5.42 -12.52
CA PRO A 394 -12.88 -5.12 -11.21
C PRO A 394 -11.66 -4.24 -11.38
N LYS A 395 -11.48 -3.21 -10.54
CA LYS A 395 -10.28 -2.38 -10.51
C LYS A 395 -9.67 -2.43 -9.12
N LEU A 396 -8.34 -2.50 -9.01
CA LEU A 396 -7.66 -2.40 -7.72
C LEU A 396 -7.80 -0.99 -7.13
N GLN A 397 -7.82 -0.89 -5.81
CA GLN A 397 -7.92 0.40 -5.11
C GLN A 397 -6.65 1.27 -5.30
N GLY A 398 -5.47 0.64 -5.42
CA GLY A 398 -4.21 1.31 -5.69
C GLY A 398 -3.08 0.88 -4.73
N TRP A 399 -2.21 1.81 -4.38
CA TRP A 399 -1.02 1.60 -3.57
C TRP A 399 -1.35 1.65 -2.09
N LYS A 400 -1.34 0.49 -1.44
CA LYS A 400 -1.59 0.39 0.00
C LYS A 400 -0.55 1.19 0.81
N ARG A 401 -1.03 2.07 1.69
CA ARG A 401 -0.23 2.87 2.62
C ARG A 401 -0.84 2.86 4.00
N TYR A 402 0.01 3.01 5.01
CA TYR A 402 -0.42 3.28 6.38
C TYR A 402 -0.29 4.78 6.59
N PRO A 403 -1.41 5.52 6.70
CA PRO A 403 -1.34 6.93 7.09
C PRO A 403 -0.62 7.07 8.43
N VAL A 404 0.16 8.14 8.59
CA VAL A 404 0.73 8.48 9.89
C VAL A 404 -0.41 8.87 10.83
N LYS A 405 -0.29 8.49 12.11
CA LYS A 405 -1.32 8.72 13.13
C LYS A 405 -0.73 8.55 14.53
N PRO A 406 -1.39 9.08 15.58
CA PRO A 406 -0.96 8.88 16.96
C PRO A 406 -0.66 7.42 17.32
N GLU A 407 0.28 7.23 18.26
CA GLU A 407 0.57 5.91 18.79
C GLU A 407 -0.66 5.33 19.48
N ASN A 408 -1.11 4.17 19.00
CA ASN A 408 -2.24 3.44 19.54
C ASN A 408 -2.02 1.94 19.38
N VAL A 409 -1.15 1.38 20.23
CA VAL A 409 -0.92 -0.07 20.27
C VAL A 409 -2.10 -0.74 20.98
N GLN A 410 -2.86 -1.52 20.22
CA GLN A 410 -4.10 -2.13 20.72
C GLN A 410 -3.83 -3.47 21.40
N GLU A 411 -4.58 -3.75 22.47
CA GLU A 411 -4.62 -5.09 23.07
C GLU A 411 -5.12 -6.13 22.05
N PRO A 412 -4.74 -7.40 22.20
CA PRO A 412 -5.20 -8.44 21.30
C PRO A 412 -6.74 -8.57 21.41
N PRO A 413 -7.47 -8.61 20.27
CA PRO A 413 -8.92 -8.75 20.30
C PRO A 413 -9.33 -10.03 21.03
N ARG A 414 -10.50 -10.01 21.67
CA ARG A 414 -11.11 -11.22 22.25
C ARG A 414 -11.90 -11.98 21.19
N MET A 415 -12.04 -13.29 21.39
CA MET A 415 -12.94 -14.13 20.60
C MET A 415 -14.40 -13.78 20.91
N GLU A 416 -15.33 -14.15 20.01
CA GLU A 416 -16.77 -13.89 20.19
C GLU A 416 -17.36 -14.51 21.47
N ASP A 417 -16.76 -15.61 21.97
CA ASP A 417 -17.14 -16.26 23.23
C ASP A 417 -16.46 -15.65 24.46
N GLY A 418 -15.78 -14.50 24.29
CA GLY A 418 -15.08 -13.77 25.34
C GLY A 418 -13.69 -14.32 25.70
N LYS A 419 -13.25 -15.43 25.08
CA LYS A 419 -11.93 -16.02 25.35
C LYS A 419 -10.80 -15.21 24.73
N ALA A 420 -9.61 -15.34 25.32
CA ALA A 420 -8.39 -14.82 24.72
C ALA A 420 -8.08 -15.54 23.41
N ILE A 421 -7.61 -14.78 22.42
CA ILE A 421 -7.11 -15.36 21.16
C ILE A 421 -5.82 -16.16 21.40
N SER A 422 -5.54 -17.07 20.47
CA SER A 422 -4.34 -17.92 20.50
C SER A 422 -3.05 -17.11 20.58
N ASN A 423 -2.11 -17.52 21.43
CA ASN A 423 -0.78 -16.92 21.50
C ASN A 423 -0.02 -16.97 20.17
N LYS A 424 -0.34 -17.95 19.30
CA LYS A 424 0.26 -18.08 17.96
C LYS A 424 0.06 -16.88 17.04
N VAL A 425 -0.93 -16.02 17.32
CA VAL A 425 -1.18 -14.80 16.52
C VAL A 425 -0.76 -13.51 17.24
N LYS A 426 -0.31 -13.62 18.49
CA LYS A 426 0.12 -12.48 19.30
C LYS A 426 1.60 -12.19 19.10
N VAL A 427 1.97 -10.93 19.25
CA VAL A 427 3.35 -10.47 19.15
C VAL A 427 3.63 -9.34 20.14
N ARG A 428 4.89 -9.21 20.57
CA ARG A 428 5.43 -8.01 21.23
C ARG A 428 6.55 -7.42 20.38
N LEU A 429 6.59 -6.11 20.26
CA LEU A 429 7.59 -5.38 19.49
C LEU A 429 8.56 -4.69 20.45
N GLU A 430 9.86 -4.88 20.25
CA GLU A 430 10.88 -4.03 20.86
C GLU A 430 11.00 -2.75 20.04
N THR A 431 10.76 -1.61 20.66
CA THR A 431 10.83 -0.29 20.05
C THR A 431 11.99 0.52 20.63
N VAL A 432 12.58 1.42 19.84
CA VAL A 432 13.40 2.52 20.37
C VAL A 432 12.50 3.69 20.77
N ALA A 433 12.89 4.40 21.83
CA ALA A 433 12.14 5.54 22.34
C ALA A 433 11.95 6.66 21.30
N ARG A 434 10.91 7.48 21.46
CA ARG A 434 10.70 8.71 20.70
C ARG A 434 11.95 9.61 20.76
N GLY A 435 12.25 10.29 19.65
CA GLY A 435 13.36 11.23 19.54
C GLY A 435 14.72 10.58 19.34
N SER A 436 14.79 9.27 19.12
CA SER A 436 16.04 8.60 18.77
C SER A 436 16.51 9.07 17.39
N VAL A 437 17.83 9.30 17.28
CA VAL A 437 18.45 9.80 16.05
C VAL A 437 19.37 8.74 15.46
N PHE A 438 19.27 8.55 14.15
CA PHE A 438 20.11 7.68 13.37
C PHE A 438 20.76 8.44 12.22
N THR A 439 22.00 8.14 11.87
CA THR A 439 22.70 8.76 10.73
C THR A 439 23.23 7.70 9.79
N GLY A 440 23.27 8.04 8.50
CA GLY A 440 23.74 7.14 7.47
C GLY A 440 23.98 7.87 6.16
N LYS A 441 24.32 7.11 5.13
CA LYS A 441 24.63 7.64 3.80
C LYS A 441 23.84 6.94 2.72
N ILE A 442 23.37 7.72 1.74
CA ILE A 442 22.82 7.21 0.49
C ILE A 442 23.87 7.44 -0.60
N ARG A 443 24.37 6.35 -1.19
CA ARG A 443 25.30 6.40 -2.30
C ARG A 443 24.54 6.28 -3.60
N PHE A 444 24.89 7.07 -4.58
CA PHE A 444 24.29 7.00 -5.90
C PHE A 444 25.35 7.04 -6.99
N HIS A 445 25.07 6.34 -8.08
CA HIS A 445 25.98 6.19 -9.21
C HIS A 445 25.25 6.56 -10.50
N ASN A 446 25.83 7.46 -11.27
CA ASN A 446 25.40 7.78 -12.62
C ASN A 446 23.89 8.09 -12.72
N LEU A 447 23.35 8.90 -11.80
CA LEU A 447 21.97 9.38 -11.85
C LEU A 447 21.89 10.65 -12.69
N ARG A 448 20.91 10.76 -13.59
CA ARG A 448 20.62 12.04 -14.22
C ARG A 448 20.09 13.04 -13.17
N PRO A 449 20.18 14.36 -13.39
CA PRO A 449 19.72 15.36 -12.41
C PRO A 449 18.27 15.16 -11.97
N VAL A 450 17.38 14.84 -12.92
CA VAL A 450 15.97 14.46 -12.68
C VAL A 450 15.81 13.24 -11.77
N GLU A 451 16.70 12.25 -11.86
CA GLU A 451 16.67 11.04 -11.02
C GLU A 451 17.12 11.34 -9.59
N LEU A 452 18.17 12.15 -9.45
CA LEU A 452 18.62 12.64 -8.14
C LEU A 452 17.55 13.54 -7.51
N GLY A 453 16.92 14.42 -8.29
CA GLY A 453 15.80 15.25 -7.86
C GLY A 453 14.61 14.44 -7.35
N ALA A 454 14.26 13.34 -8.03
CA ALA A 454 13.20 12.43 -7.57
C ALA A 454 13.53 11.80 -6.21
N LEU A 455 14.79 11.37 -6.01
CA LEU A 455 15.25 10.85 -4.73
C LEU A 455 15.20 11.93 -3.64
N LEU A 456 15.68 13.14 -3.92
CA LEU A 456 15.68 14.26 -2.98
C LEU A 456 14.25 14.65 -2.59
N TRP A 457 13.36 14.79 -3.57
CA TRP A 457 11.96 15.13 -3.33
C TRP A 457 11.31 14.13 -2.38
N ILE A 458 11.53 12.82 -2.54
CA ILE A 458 10.89 11.85 -1.64
C ILE A 458 11.55 11.72 -0.27
N LEU A 459 12.80 12.16 -0.09
CA LEU A 459 13.44 12.11 1.23
C LEU A 459 12.67 12.97 2.24
N ASP A 460 12.32 14.19 1.87
CA ASP A 460 11.67 15.19 2.72
C ASP A 460 10.40 15.79 2.12
N PHE A 461 9.78 15.07 1.18
CA PHE A 461 8.54 15.46 0.49
C PHE A 461 8.62 16.81 -0.24
N GLY A 462 9.78 17.16 -0.79
CA GLY A 462 10.01 18.48 -1.39
C GLY A 462 10.13 19.54 -0.31
N GLU A 463 10.98 19.28 0.70
CA GLU A 463 11.33 20.21 1.78
C GLU A 463 10.18 20.54 2.75
N ARG A 464 9.24 19.59 2.89
CA ARG A 464 8.05 19.70 3.74
C ARG A 464 8.29 19.05 5.08
N THR A 465 8.84 19.86 5.97
CA THR A 465 9.22 19.46 7.34
C THR A 465 8.04 19.10 8.24
N GLU A 466 6.80 19.40 7.84
CA GLU A 466 5.57 19.00 8.53
C GLU A 466 5.19 17.53 8.29
N LEU A 467 5.68 16.92 7.21
CA LEU A 467 5.32 15.57 6.80
C LEU A 467 6.25 14.50 7.40
N ARG A 468 5.75 13.27 7.52
CA ARG A 468 6.46 12.13 8.10
C ARG A 468 6.32 10.89 7.23
N HIS A 469 7.40 10.12 7.14
CA HIS A 469 7.33 8.77 6.60
C HIS A 469 6.87 7.78 7.68
N ALA A 470 6.24 6.67 7.26
CA ALA A 470 5.91 5.55 8.13
C ALA A 470 6.89 4.39 7.92
N LEU A 471 7.67 4.04 8.94
CA LEU A 471 8.75 3.05 8.89
C LEU A 471 8.53 1.90 9.89
N GLY A 472 8.90 0.68 9.50
CA GLY A 472 8.94 -0.48 10.39
C GLY A 472 7.64 -1.28 10.48
N MET A 473 7.58 -2.17 11.48
CA MET A 473 6.51 -3.18 11.62
C MET A 473 5.27 -2.67 12.36
N GLY A 474 5.42 -1.63 13.19
CA GLY A 474 4.35 -1.09 14.02
C GLY A 474 3.48 0.00 13.37
N LYS A 475 3.66 0.27 12.06
CA LYS A 475 2.90 1.29 11.31
C LYS A 475 1.38 1.23 11.49
N PRO A 476 0.72 0.04 11.52
CA PRO A 476 -0.72 -0.03 11.77
C PRO A 476 -1.18 0.60 13.11
N TYR A 477 -0.26 0.75 14.06
CA TYR A 477 -0.48 1.32 15.38
C TYR A 477 0.10 2.73 15.55
N GLY A 478 0.48 3.41 14.46
CA GLY A 478 1.08 4.74 14.53
C GLY A 478 2.55 4.76 14.98
N LEU A 479 3.17 3.59 15.17
CA LEU A 479 4.59 3.47 15.50
C LEU A 479 5.46 3.71 14.25
N GLY A 480 6.64 4.27 14.47
CA GLY A 480 7.65 4.50 13.45
C GLY A 480 7.32 5.64 12.49
N GLN A 481 6.67 6.71 12.98
CA GLN A 481 6.68 7.99 12.27
C GLN A 481 8.10 8.56 12.30
N VAL A 482 8.67 8.83 11.13
CA VAL A 482 10.06 9.30 11.01
C VAL A 482 10.18 10.50 10.09
N GLU A 483 11.11 11.38 10.45
CA GLU A 483 11.58 12.49 9.63
C GLU A 483 12.97 12.13 9.08
N LEU A 484 13.21 12.48 7.81
CA LEU A 484 14.54 12.40 7.19
C LEU A 484 15.01 13.82 6.91
N LYS A 485 16.24 14.11 7.29
CA LYS A 485 16.92 15.36 6.98
C LYS A 485 18.15 15.09 6.15
N LEU A 486 18.29 15.84 5.06
CA LEU A 486 19.51 15.89 4.28
C LEU A 486 20.52 16.80 4.97
N GLN A 487 21.75 16.34 5.13
CA GLN A 487 22.88 17.14 5.60
C GLN A 487 23.69 17.56 4.37
N ALA A 488 23.23 18.61 3.68
CA ALA A 488 23.76 19.03 2.39
C ALA A 488 25.26 19.34 2.44
N GLU A 489 25.73 19.99 3.51
CA GLU A 489 27.15 20.35 3.71
C GLU A 489 28.04 19.13 3.94
N GLN A 490 27.47 18.02 4.39
CA GLN A 490 28.16 16.74 4.57
C GLN A 490 27.96 15.80 3.38
N SER A 491 27.24 16.25 2.35
CA SER A 491 26.97 15.49 1.14
C SER A 491 27.97 15.83 0.04
N GLN A 492 28.18 14.89 -0.87
CA GLN A 492 29.09 15.03 -1.99
C GLN A 492 28.34 14.69 -3.27
N VAL A 493 28.40 15.60 -4.24
CA VAL A 493 27.84 15.41 -5.58
C VAL A 493 28.95 15.69 -6.58
N ILE A 494 29.10 14.78 -7.53
CA ILE A 494 30.15 14.77 -8.53
C ILE A 494 29.49 14.53 -9.88
N ALA A 495 29.65 15.47 -10.82
CA ALA A 495 29.25 15.24 -12.19
C ALA A 495 30.26 14.36 -12.94
N ASN A 496 29.75 13.58 -13.89
CA ASN A 496 30.56 12.78 -14.80
C ASN A 496 31.44 13.70 -15.66
N ASP A 497 30.88 14.81 -16.17
CA ASP A 497 31.69 15.97 -16.61
C ASP A 497 32.12 16.78 -15.39
N ARG A 498 33.42 16.71 -15.07
CA ARG A 498 34.00 17.36 -13.89
C ARG A 498 33.96 18.88 -13.95
N SER A 499 33.79 19.46 -15.14
CA SER A 499 33.70 20.90 -15.32
C SER A 499 32.31 21.45 -14.98
N ALA A 500 31.26 20.64 -15.16
CA ALA A 500 29.86 21.07 -15.05
C ALA A 500 29.46 21.59 -13.66
N LEU A 501 30.10 21.08 -12.60
CA LEU A 501 29.80 21.47 -11.20
C LEU A 501 30.98 22.15 -10.49
N GLN A 502 32.00 22.59 -11.23
CA GLN A 502 33.20 23.15 -10.63
C GLN A 502 32.88 24.44 -9.85
N GLY A 503 33.22 24.47 -8.55
CA GLY A 503 33.03 25.65 -7.69
C GLY A 503 31.61 25.82 -7.11
N LEU A 504 30.68 24.92 -7.45
CA LEU A 504 29.33 24.95 -6.90
C LEU A 504 29.27 24.24 -5.54
N ALA A 505 28.56 24.84 -4.58
CA ALA A 505 28.27 24.20 -3.32
C ALA A 505 27.29 23.03 -3.52
N PRO A 506 27.45 21.89 -2.81
CA PRO A 506 26.55 20.75 -2.94
C PRO A 506 25.07 21.11 -2.78
N ASP A 507 24.75 22.00 -1.85
CA ASP A 507 23.38 22.46 -1.59
C ASP A 507 22.71 23.08 -2.83
N CYS A 508 23.42 23.94 -3.56
CA CYS A 508 22.94 24.55 -4.80
C CYS A 508 22.65 23.49 -5.86
N VAL A 509 23.56 22.52 -6.03
CA VAL A 509 23.39 21.40 -6.99
C VAL A 509 22.16 20.55 -6.64
N LEU A 510 21.97 20.25 -5.35
CA LEU A 510 20.87 19.43 -4.86
C LEU A 510 19.51 20.14 -5.06
N HIS A 511 19.42 21.44 -4.75
CA HIS A 511 18.23 22.25 -5.04
C HIS A 511 17.91 22.29 -6.53
N ALA A 512 18.93 22.52 -7.37
CA ALA A 512 18.72 22.57 -8.81
C ALA A 512 18.29 21.19 -9.38
N CYS A 513 18.77 20.07 -8.82
CA CYS A 513 18.25 18.74 -9.17
C CYS A 513 16.76 18.58 -8.81
N ARG A 514 16.32 19.09 -7.66
CA ARG A 514 14.88 19.09 -7.30
C ARG A 514 14.06 19.88 -8.31
N GLN A 515 14.54 21.05 -8.72
CA GLN A 515 13.87 21.89 -9.72
C GLN A 515 13.71 21.14 -11.05
N VAL A 516 14.79 20.55 -11.57
CA VAL A 516 14.75 19.71 -12.79
C VAL A 516 13.72 18.58 -12.67
N PHE A 517 13.62 17.94 -11.50
CA PHE A 517 12.61 16.91 -11.28
C PHE A 517 11.17 17.44 -11.26
N THR A 518 10.93 18.56 -10.57
CA THR A 518 9.60 19.18 -10.53
C THR A 518 9.14 19.61 -11.92
N ASP A 519 10.00 20.29 -12.69
CA ASP A 519 9.69 20.71 -14.06
C ASP A 519 9.44 19.52 -14.99
N TYR A 520 10.23 18.45 -14.86
CA TYR A 520 10.01 17.20 -15.59
C TYR A 520 8.62 16.62 -15.30
N MET A 521 8.23 16.54 -14.02
CA MET A 521 6.94 16.00 -13.64
C MET A 521 5.78 16.91 -14.03
N ASP A 522 5.95 18.23 -14.01
CA ASP A 522 4.96 19.18 -14.52
C ASP A 522 4.76 19.03 -16.03
N SER A 523 5.82 18.82 -16.82
CA SER A 523 5.71 18.51 -18.25
C SER A 523 4.98 17.18 -18.51
N VAL A 524 5.29 16.13 -17.74
CA VAL A 524 4.56 14.86 -17.75
C VAL A 524 3.08 15.08 -17.46
N TRP A 525 2.77 15.90 -16.45
CA TRP A 525 1.40 16.22 -16.07
C TRP A 525 0.63 16.95 -17.18
N GLN A 526 1.23 17.96 -17.81
CA GLN A 526 0.65 18.68 -18.96
C GLN A 526 0.42 17.78 -20.17
N THR A 527 1.24 16.73 -20.32
CA THR A 527 1.05 15.72 -21.37
C THR A 527 -0.06 14.74 -21.03
N ALA A 528 -0.20 14.37 -19.76
CA ALA A 528 -1.15 13.35 -19.30
C ALA A 528 -2.58 13.85 -19.08
N VAL A 529 -2.76 15.15 -18.81
CA VAL A 529 -4.05 15.72 -18.35
C VAL A 529 -4.55 16.83 -19.28
N ASP A 530 -5.86 16.94 -19.43
CA ASP A 530 -6.50 18.10 -20.06
C ASP A 530 -6.57 19.29 -19.08
N THR A 531 -5.58 20.17 -19.16
CA THR A 531 -5.34 21.26 -18.20
C THR A 531 -6.12 22.55 -18.48
N VAL A 532 -6.97 22.57 -19.52
CA VAL A 532 -7.77 23.75 -19.92
C VAL A 532 -8.73 24.23 -18.81
N ARG A 533 -9.00 23.41 -17.79
CA ARG A 533 -9.98 23.72 -16.71
C ARG A 533 -9.41 23.88 -15.31
N ALA A 534 -8.16 23.47 -15.06
CA ALA A 534 -7.56 23.52 -13.73
C ALA A 534 -6.07 23.83 -13.87
N ASN A 535 -5.71 25.09 -13.60
CA ASN A 535 -4.35 25.60 -13.65
C ASN A 535 -3.51 25.00 -12.49
N GLN A 536 -3.24 23.69 -12.54
CA GLN A 536 -2.60 22.95 -11.45
C GLN A 536 -1.48 22.07 -12.03
N GLY A 537 -0.31 22.11 -11.39
CA GLY A 537 0.85 21.26 -11.72
C GLY A 537 0.72 19.84 -11.17
N TRP A 538 1.76 19.04 -11.39
CA TRP A 538 1.87 17.63 -10.99
C TRP A 538 1.61 17.40 -9.51
N GLU A 539 2.02 18.32 -8.63
CA GLU A 539 1.82 18.16 -7.20
C GLU A 539 0.35 18.18 -6.76
N ALA A 540 -0.54 18.68 -7.62
CA ALA A 540 -1.98 18.62 -7.38
C ALA A 540 -2.61 17.29 -7.83
N SER A 541 -1.81 16.38 -8.40
CA SER A 541 -2.29 15.06 -8.80
C SER A 541 -2.90 14.31 -7.61
N PRO A 542 -3.91 13.45 -7.84
CA PRO A 542 -4.48 12.58 -6.81
C PRO A 542 -3.41 11.80 -6.04
N GLN A 543 -2.35 11.39 -6.73
CA GLN A 543 -1.26 10.61 -6.18
C GLN A 543 -0.42 11.40 -5.17
N VAL A 544 0.00 12.61 -5.52
CA VAL A 544 0.80 13.48 -4.64
C VAL A 544 -0.03 13.99 -3.48
N LYS A 545 -1.29 14.42 -3.73
CA LYS A 545 -2.19 14.87 -2.67
C LYS A 545 -2.47 13.76 -1.64
N SER A 546 -2.80 12.56 -2.11
CA SER A 546 -3.00 11.40 -1.23
C SER A 546 -1.74 11.04 -0.44
N LEU A 547 -0.55 11.10 -1.07
CA LEU A 547 0.70 10.86 -0.37
C LEU A 547 0.90 11.84 0.78
N ARG A 548 0.71 13.14 0.52
CA ARG A 548 0.96 14.22 1.48
C ARG A 548 -0.01 14.17 2.65
N GLU A 549 -1.30 13.99 2.39
CA GLU A 549 -2.29 13.87 3.47
C GLU A 549 -2.05 12.64 4.34
N MET A 550 -1.69 11.49 3.74
CA MET A 550 -1.32 10.30 4.52
C MET A 550 0.02 10.44 5.26
N ALA A 551 0.85 11.43 4.91
CA ALA A 551 2.12 11.73 5.56
C ALA A 551 2.00 12.87 6.59
N ASP A 552 0.84 13.52 6.72
CA ASP A 552 0.63 14.64 7.64
C ASP A 552 0.15 14.14 9.02
N PRO A 553 0.94 14.31 10.09
CA PRO A 553 0.52 13.95 11.44
C PRO A 553 -0.74 14.67 11.93
N GLN A 554 -1.01 15.90 11.48
CA GLN A 554 -2.22 16.64 11.85
C GLN A 554 -3.47 16.01 11.23
N GLU A 555 -3.41 15.63 9.96
CA GLU A 555 -4.50 14.86 9.32
C GLU A 555 -4.66 13.49 9.98
N GLY A 556 -3.54 12.83 10.32
CA GLY A 556 -3.54 11.60 11.09
C GLY A 556 -4.26 11.69 12.43
N MET A 557 -4.09 12.81 13.14
CA MET A 557 -4.80 13.09 14.40
C MET A 557 -6.30 13.31 14.19
N LYS A 558 -6.71 13.98 13.11
CA LYS A 558 -8.13 14.21 12.80
C LYS A 558 -8.87 12.90 12.49
N ASN A 559 -8.16 11.92 11.93
CA ASN A 559 -8.72 10.66 11.46
C ASN A 559 -8.38 9.44 12.33
N ASP A 560 -7.76 9.61 13.51
CA ASP A 560 -7.23 8.50 14.32
C ASP A 560 -8.28 7.42 14.62
N ASP A 561 -9.50 7.85 14.99
CA ASP A 561 -10.62 6.95 15.30
C ASP A 561 -10.98 6.02 14.12
N GLY A 562 -10.80 6.48 12.87
CA GLY A 562 -11.10 5.72 11.66
C GLY A 562 -9.92 4.86 11.15
N LEU A 563 -8.74 5.00 11.75
CA LEU A 563 -7.52 4.30 11.34
C LEU A 563 -7.22 3.08 12.21
N VAL A 564 -8.24 2.33 12.63
CA VAL A 564 -8.08 1.19 13.54
C VAL A 564 -8.42 -0.14 12.86
N TYR A 565 -7.93 -1.26 13.42
CA TYR A 565 -8.34 -2.57 12.95
C TYR A 565 -9.79 -2.87 13.35
N LEU A 566 -10.54 -3.46 12.42
CA LEU A 566 -11.79 -4.13 12.76
C LEU A 566 -11.53 -5.27 13.76
N VAL A 567 -12.24 -5.24 14.87
CA VAL A 567 -12.05 -6.15 16.02
C VAL A 567 -12.86 -7.43 15.82
N GLY A 568 -12.18 -8.54 15.55
CA GLY A 568 -12.80 -9.86 15.38
C GLY A 568 -13.47 -10.06 14.01
N PRO A 569 -14.06 -11.25 13.75
CA PRO A 569 -14.55 -11.62 12.42
C PRO A 569 -15.90 -10.98 12.04
N LYS A 570 -16.78 -10.69 13.01
CA LYS A 570 -18.14 -10.19 12.77
C LYS A 570 -18.18 -8.83 12.05
N PRO A 571 -17.40 -7.81 12.43
CA PRO A 571 -17.40 -6.53 11.69
C PRO A 571 -17.04 -6.69 10.22
N PHE A 572 -16.10 -7.58 9.87
CA PHE A 572 -15.77 -7.85 8.46
C PHE A 572 -16.95 -8.48 7.69
N LEU A 573 -17.80 -9.27 8.35
CA LEU A 573 -19.01 -9.82 7.74
C LEU A 573 -20.08 -8.75 7.58
N ASP A 574 -20.23 -7.88 8.57
CA ASP A 574 -21.20 -6.78 8.55
C ASP A 574 -20.85 -5.79 7.41
N VAL A 575 -19.58 -5.42 7.23
CA VAL A 575 -19.11 -4.61 6.08
C VAL A 575 -19.56 -5.21 4.75
N LYS A 576 -19.36 -6.52 4.55
CA LYS A 576 -19.76 -7.21 3.33
C LYS A 576 -21.28 -7.24 3.14
N LYS A 577 -22.01 -7.52 4.23
CA LYS A 577 -23.48 -7.60 4.22
C LYS A 577 -24.11 -6.25 3.90
N ASN A 578 -23.57 -5.18 4.47
CA ASN A 578 -24.03 -3.81 4.29
C ASN A 578 -23.50 -3.17 2.99
N LYS A 579 -22.65 -3.88 2.24
CA LYS A 579 -21.96 -3.36 1.04
C LYS A 579 -21.18 -2.07 1.32
N GLU A 580 -20.63 -1.97 2.52
CA GLU A 580 -19.75 -0.86 2.88
C GLU A 580 -18.42 -0.97 2.13
N TYR A 581 -17.76 0.17 1.93
CA TYR A 581 -16.49 0.26 1.23
C TYR A 581 -15.53 1.20 1.97
N LEU A 582 -14.24 1.08 1.66
CA LEU A 582 -13.20 1.95 2.20
C LEU A 582 -13.15 3.24 1.37
N GLN A 583 -13.47 4.36 1.99
CA GLN A 583 -13.30 5.67 1.37
C GLN A 583 -11.81 5.98 1.23
N LEU A 584 -11.42 6.66 0.16
CA LEU A 584 -10.06 7.16 0.02
C LEU A 584 -9.77 8.18 1.11
N TYR A 585 -8.54 8.15 1.62
CA TYR A 585 -8.13 9.01 2.73
C TYR A 585 -8.16 10.49 2.35
N ALA A 586 -7.74 10.78 1.13
CA ALA A 586 -7.69 12.13 0.60
C ALA A 586 -8.88 12.43 -0.31
N ASP A 587 -9.39 13.65 -0.20
CA ASP A 587 -10.38 14.19 -1.13
C ASP A 587 -9.66 14.87 -2.29
N PHE A 588 -9.96 14.50 -3.53
CA PHE A 588 -9.37 15.12 -4.71
C PHE A 588 -10.34 15.05 -5.88
N THR A 589 -10.26 16.07 -6.73
CA THR A 589 -10.97 16.05 -8.01
C THR A 589 -10.29 15.04 -8.92
N GLU A 590 -11.06 14.13 -9.53
CA GLU A 590 -10.51 13.23 -10.54
C GLU A 590 -9.94 14.04 -11.71
N ALA A 591 -8.69 13.73 -12.08
CA ALA A 591 -8.07 14.36 -13.22
C ALA A 591 -8.71 13.87 -14.52
N ASN A 592 -8.90 14.78 -15.48
CA ASN A 592 -9.35 14.45 -16.82
C ASN A 592 -8.17 13.94 -17.64
N TRP A 593 -7.88 12.65 -17.52
CA TRP A 593 -6.75 12.01 -18.19
C TRP A 593 -6.95 11.96 -19.71
N ARG A 594 -5.91 12.29 -20.48
CA ARG A 594 -5.94 12.20 -21.95
C ARG A 594 -5.95 10.74 -22.40
N ASN A 595 -6.80 10.42 -23.37
CA ASN A 595 -6.91 9.08 -23.94
C ASN A 595 -5.57 8.53 -24.47
N GLU A 596 -4.70 9.39 -25.01
CA GLU A 596 -3.40 8.96 -25.51
C GLU A 596 -2.47 8.46 -24.39
N ALA A 597 -2.43 9.17 -23.26
CA ALA A 597 -1.66 8.75 -22.08
C ALA A 597 -2.18 7.41 -21.53
N ILE A 598 -3.50 7.23 -21.46
CA ILE A 598 -4.13 5.97 -21.04
C ILE A 598 -3.79 4.82 -22.00
N ALA A 599 -3.73 5.09 -23.30
CA ALA A 599 -3.50 4.07 -24.32
C ALA A 599 -2.03 3.63 -24.42
N LYS A 600 -1.08 4.58 -24.38
CA LYS A 600 0.34 4.33 -24.71
C LYS A 600 1.31 4.54 -23.55
N GLY A 601 0.84 5.12 -22.45
CA GLY A 601 1.68 5.63 -21.37
C GLY A 601 2.21 7.01 -21.70
N VAL A 602 3.03 7.54 -20.81
CA VAL A 602 3.75 8.79 -21.06
C VAL A 602 5.22 8.47 -21.18
N THR A 603 5.82 8.91 -22.28
CA THR A 603 7.27 8.90 -22.47
C THR A 603 7.72 10.35 -22.49
N ALA A 604 8.67 10.71 -21.64
CA ALA A 604 9.11 12.09 -21.49
C ALA A 604 10.61 12.17 -21.22
N GLY A 605 11.24 13.19 -21.82
CA GLY A 605 12.59 13.65 -21.52
C GLY A 605 12.60 14.78 -20.48
N ALA A 606 13.75 14.98 -19.82
CA ALA A 606 13.95 16.14 -18.96
C ALA A 606 14.40 17.33 -19.83
N GLU A 607 13.57 18.37 -19.89
CA GLU A 607 13.80 19.54 -20.76
C GLU A 607 14.64 20.63 -20.09
N LEU A 608 14.46 20.85 -18.78
CA LEU A 608 15.26 21.82 -18.03
C LEU A 608 16.68 21.28 -17.84
N SER A 609 17.66 22.02 -18.35
CA SER A 609 19.08 21.70 -18.16
C SER A 609 19.56 22.02 -16.74
N MET A 610 20.67 21.39 -16.34
CA MET A 610 21.27 21.60 -15.03
C MET A 610 21.73 23.06 -14.86
N GLU A 611 22.30 23.64 -15.92
CA GLU A 611 22.79 25.01 -15.95
C GLU A 611 21.64 26.02 -15.72
N GLN A 612 20.53 25.85 -16.46
CA GLN A 612 19.35 26.69 -16.28
C GLN A 612 18.76 26.57 -14.88
N ALA A 613 18.71 25.34 -14.33
CA ALA A 613 18.22 25.12 -12.98
C ALA A 613 19.11 25.80 -11.92
N ILE A 614 20.44 25.76 -12.09
CA ILE A 614 21.39 26.45 -11.21
C ILE A 614 21.18 27.97 -11.26
N GLU A 615 21.03 28.55 -12.44
CA GLU A 615 20.75 29.99 -12.61
C GLU A 615 19.44 30.39 -11.90
N GLN A 616 18.38 29.60 -12.06
CA GLN A 616 17.10 29.84 -11.40
C GLN A 616 17.22 29.75 -9.87
N VAL A 617 17.93 28.73 -9.35
CA VAL A 617 18.15 28.58 -7.91
C VAL A 617 18.96 29.75 -7.36
N ALA A 618 20.01 30.19 -8.06
CA ALA A 618 20.82 31.33 -7.65
C ALA A 618 19.97 32.62 -7.58
N ALA A 619 19.11 32.85 -8.58
CA ALA A 619 18.19 33.98 -8.60
C ALA A 619 17.19 33.93 -7.44
N GLN A 620 16.61 32.76 -7.16
CA GLN A 620 15.68 32.56 -6.04
C GLN A 620 16.36 32.78 -4.68
N GLN A 621 17.57 32.26 -4.50
CA GLN A 621 18.35 32.46 -3.27
C GLN A 621 18.70 33.93 -3.06
N GLN A 622 19.06 34.65 -4.12
CA GLN A 622 19.31 36.08 -4.05
C GLN A 622 18.03 36.84 -3.64
N GLU A 623 16.90 36.54 -4.26
CA GLU A 623 15.62 37.18 -3.92
C GLU A 623 15.22 36.88 -2.45
N GLN A 624 15.42 35.65 -1.99
CA GLN A 624 15.15 35.28 -0.59
C GLN A 624 16.05 36.01 0.39
N GLU A 625 17.34 36.16 0.09
CA GLU A 625 18.28 36.88 0.93
C GLU A 625 17.96 38.39 0.95
N GLU A 626 17.63 38.98 -0.19
CA GLU A 626 17.15 40.37 -0.27
C GLU A 626 15.88 40.58 0.58
N ARG A 627 14.90 39.66 0.47
CA ARG A 627 13.69 39.68 1.31
C ARG A 627 14.02 39.53 2.80
N ARG A 628 14.98 38.67 3.15
CA ARG A 628 15.41 38.45 4.54
C ARG A 628 16.09 39.69 5.11
N GLN A 629 16.97 40.32 4.35
CA GLN A 629 17.62 41.57 4.72
C GLN A 629 16.59 42.69 4.88
N LEU A 630 15.63 42.79 3.96
CA LEU A 630 14.53 43.75 4.06
C LEU A 630 13.67 43.49 5.30
N ALA A 631 13.36 42.22 5.62
CA ALA A 631 12.62 41.86 6.83
C ALA A 631 13.39 42.22 8.12
N GLU A 632 14.72 42.06 8.13
CA GLU A 632 15.56 42.45 9.26
C GLU A 632 15.63 43.98 9.41
N GLN A 633 15.80 44.71 8.30
CA GLN A 633 15.74 46.18 8.29
C GLN A 633 14.41 46.69 8.84
N ARG A 634 13.29 46.08 8.43
CA ARG A 634 11.95 46.40 8.93
C ARG A 634 11.81 46.26 10.44
N LYS A 635 12.56 45.37 11.11
CA LYS A 635 12.52 45.27 12.59
C LYS A 635 13.06 46.50 13.30
N SER A 636 13.93 47.28 12.64
CA SER A 636 14.52 48.52 13.17
C SER A 636 13.82 49.81 12.71
N MET A 637 12.89 49.73 11.75
CA MET A 637 12.16 50.87 11.20
C MET A 637 11.05 51.37 12.14
N SER A 638 10.67 52.65 12.01
CA SER A 638 9.44 53.20 12.60
C SER A 638 8.21 52.47 12.06
N GLN A 639 7.08 52.52 12.78
CA GLN A 639 5.86 51.86 12.31
C GLN A 639 5.41 52.39 10.93
N GLY A 640 5.55 53.69 10.69
CA GLY A 640 5.26 54.33 9.41
C GLY A 640 6.17 53.86 8.29
N ASP A 641 7.48 53.81 8.53
CA ASP A 641 8.46 53.33 7.54
C ASP A 641 8.24 51.87 7.17
N ARG A 642 7.85 51.02 8.14
CA ARG A 642 7.46 49.62 7.86
C ARG A 642 6.28 49.55 6.92
N ILE A 643 5.22 50.34 7.17
CA ILE A 643 4.03 50.37 6.32
C ILE A 643 4.40 50.82 4.91
N ILE A 644 5.21 51.87 4.76
CA ILE A 644 5.68 52.35 3.45
C ILE A 644 6.53 51.28 2.73
N SER A 645 7.44 50.61 3.45
CA SER A 645 8.26 49.52 2.89
C SER A 645 7.41 48.32 2.45
N GLU A 646 6.39 47.92 3.20
CA GLU A 646 5.45 46.86 2.83
C GLU A 646 4.59 47.25 1.62
N LEU A 647 4.15 48.51 1.54
CA LEU A 647 3.42 49.03 0.40
C LEU A 647 4.29 49.00 -0.87
N ALA A 648 5.56 49.40 -0.76
CA ALA A 648 6.53 49.36 -1.86
C ALA A 648 6.78 47.93 -2.37
N GLU A 649 6.90 46.94 -1.47
CA GLU A 649 7.05 45.54 -1.88
C GLU A 649 5.78 45.00 -2.55
N LYS A 650 4.60 45.25 -1.97
CA LYS A 650 3.32 44.76 -2.50
C LYS A 650 2.93 45.41 -3.84
N ILE A 651 3.38 46.63 -4.11
CA ILE A 651 3.10 47.36 -5.36
C ILE A 651 4.12 47.04 -6.47
N ALA A 652 5.32 46.56 -6.11
CA ALA A 652 6.36 46.18 -7.06
C ALA A 652 5.84 45.09 -8.02
N GLY A 653 6.03 45.31 -9.33
CA GLY A 653 5.61 44.37 -10.37
C GLY A 653 4.10 44.26 -10.63
N LYS A 654 3.23 45.01 -9.94
CA LYS A 654 1.80 45.04 -10.26
C LYS A 654 1.52 45.96 -11.46
N GLU A 655 0.92 45.39 -12.51
CA GLU A 655 0.41 46.14 -13.67
C GLU A 655 -1.03 46.64 -13.44
N GLU A 656 -1.86 45.87 -12.72
CA GLU A 656 -3.23 46.26 -12.35
C GLU A 656 -3.57 45.93 -10.89
N LEU A 657 -4.56 46.65 -10.33
CA LEU A 657 -5.09 46.40 -8.98
C LEU A 657 -6.46 45.72 -9.04
N SER A 658 -6.59 44.55 -8.41
CA SER A 658 -7.87 43.90 -8.19
C SER A 658 -8.76 44.69 -7.20
N SER A 659 -10.04 44.34 -7.12
CA SER A 659 -10.97 44.96 -6.14
C SER A 659 -10.55 44.69 -4.69
N THR A 660 -9.94 43.54 -4.41
CA THR A 660 -9.37 43.18 -3.11
C THR A 660 -8.10 43.98 -2.82
N ASP A 661 -7.17 44.05 -3.79
CA ASP A 661 -5.94 44.85 -3.67
C ASP A 661 -6.27 46.32 -3.37
N THR A 662 -7.22 46.88 -4.10
CA THR A 662 -7.68 48.27 -3.93
C THR A 662 -8.19 48.53 -2.50
N LYS A 663 -8.88 47.56 -1.89
CA LYS A 663 -9.36 47.67 -0.51
C LYS A 663 -8.20 47.58 0.49
N ASN A 664 -7.29 46.62 0.30
CA ASN A 664 -6.16 46.36 1.19
C ASN A 664 -5.16 47.51 1.18
N PHE A 665 -4.72 47.96 0.00
CA PHE A 665 -3.81 49.11 -0.14
C PHE A 665 -4.38 50.38 0.49
N ALA A 666 -5.65 50.70 0.23
CA ALA A 666 -6.29 51.86 0.84
C ALA A 666 -6.38 51.74 2.37
N LYS A 667 -6.56 50.53 2.91
CA LYS A 667 -6.58 50.29 4.37
C LYS A 667 -5.18 50.51 4.97
N ASP A 668 -4.16 49.89 4.37
CA ASP A 668 -2.77 49.95 4.84
C ASP A 668 -2.25 51.39 4.79
N ILE A 669 -2.48 52.11 3.69
CA ILE A 669 -2.14 53.54 3.56
C ILE A 669 -2.83 54.38 4.65
N ASN A 670 -4.14 54.22 4.84
CA ASN A 670 -4.87 55.00 5.86
C ASN A 670 -4.40 54.72 7.29
N SER A 671 -3.78 53.58 7.57
CA SER A 671 -3.31 53.26 8.91
C SER A 671 -2.20 54.21 9.39
N ILE A 672 -1.45 54.82 8.46
CA ILE A 672 -0.44 55.86 8.74
C ILE A 672 -1.09 57.07 9.44
N THR A 673 -2.36 57.38 9.15
CA THR A 673 -3.05 58.54 9.76
C THR A 673 -3.33 58.38 11.25
N GLY A 674 -3.22 57.16 11.78
CA GLY A 674 -3.40 56.86 13.21
C GLY A 674 -2.10 56.74 14.00
N LEU A 675 -0.94 57.02 13.37
CA LEU A 675 0.36 56.94 14.03
C LEU A 675 0.73 58.24 14.73
N ASP A 676 1.42 58.13 15.87
CA ASP A 676 2.08 59.26 16.51
C ASP A 676 3.19 59.83 15.62
N GLN A 677 3.47 61.12 15.75
CA GLN A 677 4.41 61.84 14.86
C GLN A 677 5.83 61.25 14.88
N GLU A 678 6.26 60.68 16.01
CA GLU A 678 7.56 59.99 16.16
C GLU A 678 7.61 58.65 15.39
N GLN A 679 6.46 58.10 15.02
CA GLN A 679 6.31 56.86 14.26
C GLN A 679 5.96 57.09 12.80
N TRP A 680 5.91 58.34 12.34
CA TRP A 680 5.65 58.65 10.94
C TRP A 680 6.79 58.17 10.03
N PRO A 681 6.47 57.80 8.79
CA PRO A 681 7.49 57.43 7.83
C PRO A 681 8.38 58.63 7.47
N ASP A 682 9.58 58.34 6.99
CA ASP A 682 10.40 59.29 6.26
C ASP A 682 9.59 59.91 5.12
N ARG A 683 9.54 61.24 5.10
CA ARG A 683 8.66 61.99 4.20
C ARG A 683 9.04 61.76 2.74
N THR A 684 10.32 61.74 2.43
CA THR A 684 10.82 61.56 1.05
C THR A 684 10.41 60.20 0.51
N THR A 685 10.68 59.15 1.29
CA THR A 685 10.36 57.76 0.94
C THR A 685 8.85 57.54 0.84
N ALA A 686 8.07 58.11 1.76
CA ALA A 686 6.61 58.04 1.72
C ALA A 686 6.03 58.70 0.46
N LYS A 687 6.54 59.88 0.07
CA LYS A 687 6.07 60.60 -1.12
C LYS A 687 6.34 59.81 -2.40
N GLU A 688 7.51 59.20 -2.51
CA GLU A 688 7.88 58.38 -3.66
C GLU A 688 6.99 57.14 -3.79
N VAL A 689 6.87 56.33 -2.74
CA VAL A 689 6.09 55.09 -2.75
C VAL A 689 4.61 55.35 -2.94
N LEU A 690 4.05 56.34 -2.23
CA LEU A 690 2.63 56.68 -2.35
C LEU A 690 2.28 57.24 -3.73
N GLY A 691 3.19 57.97 -4.38
CA GLY A 691 3.02 58.48 -5.74
C GLY A 691 2.89 57.38 -6.79
N GLN A 692 3.50 56.20 -6.57
CA GLN A 692 3.37 55.07 -7.50
C GLN A 692 1.94 54.55 -7.61
N PHE A 693 1.06 54.81 -6.63
CA PHE A 693 -0.33 54.35 -6.68
C PHE A 693 -1.20 55.13 -7.67
N GLU A 694 -0.81 56.36 -8.04
CA GLU A 694 -1.61 57.22 -8.93
C GLU A 694 -1.81 56.59 -10.32
N ARG A 695 -0.81 55.83 -10.80
CA ARG A 695 -0.82 55.16 -12.12
C ARG A 695 -1.97 54.17 -12.30
N PHE A 696 -2.54 53.64 -11.21
CA PHE A 696 -3.60 52.64 -11.26
C PHE A 696 -5.01 53.26 -11.36
N GLY A 697 -5.14 54.58 -11.21
CA GLY A 697 -6.43 55.29 -11.39
C GLY A 697 -7.56 54.83 -10.48
N LYS A 698 -7.27 54.27 -9.30
CA LYS A 698 -8.29 53.77 -8.37
C LYS A 698 -8.67 54.84 -7.35
N ASP A 699 -9.85 55.44 -7.51
CA ASP A 699 -10.39 56.49 -6.63
C ASP A 699 -10.23 56.23 -5.12
N ARG A 700 -10.47 54.99 -4.69
CA ARG A 700 -10.38 54.63 -3.26
C ARG A 700 -8.96 54.72 -2.72
N VAL A 701 -7.97 54.29 -3.51
CA VAL A 701 -6.56 54.34 -3.15
C VAL A 701 -6.06 55.78 -3.25
N ASN A 702 -6.40 56.48 -4.33
CA ASN A 702 -6.02 57.89 -4.53
C ASN A 702 -6.52 58.78 -3.37
N LYS A 703 -7.76 58.59 -2.91
CA LYS A 703 -8.27 59.29 -1.71
C LYS A 703 -7.45 59.00 -0.45
N ALA A 704 -7.01 57.76 -0.25
CA ALA A 704 -6.16 57.40 0.89
C ALA A 704 -4.76 58.04 0.78
N VAL A 705 -4.15 58.02 -0.41
CA VAL A 705 -2.87 58.67 -0.71
C VAL A 705 -2.94 60.16 -0.43
N THR A 706 -3.92 60.88 -1.02
CA THR A 706 -4.08 62.32 -0.80
C THR A 706 -4.28 62.67 0.67
N LYS A 707 -5.03 61.83 1.41
CA LYS A 707 -5.26 62.04 2.84
C LYS A 707 -3.97 61.93 3.65
N VAL A 708 -3.15 60.91 3.39
CA VAL A 708 -1.87 60.70 4.09
C VAL A 708 -0.85 61.78 3.71
N LEU A 709 -0.75 62.13 2.42
CA LEU A 709 0.17 63.18 1.97
C LEU A 709 -0.14 64.53 2.63
N LYS A 710 -1.41 64.91 2.78
CA LYS A 710 -1.79 66.15 3.51
C LYS A 710 -1.38 66.15 4.98
N ILE A 711 -1.28 64.98 5.61
CA ILE A 711 -0.86 64.87 7.02
C ILE A 711 0.66 64.95 7.12
N LEU A 712 1.38 64.30 6.19
CA LEU A 712 2.84 64.30 6.17
C LEU A 712 3.42 65.64 5.65
N PHE A 713 2.68 66.34 4.80
CA PHE A 713 3.03 67.61 4.15
C PHE A 713 1.89 68.62 4.28
N PRO A 714 1.69 69.24 5.47
CA PRO A 714 0.62 70.21 5.67
C PRO A 714 0.83 71.55 4.94
N ASP A 715 2.07 71.82 4.49
CA ASP A 715 2.48 73.05 3.81
C ASP A 715 2.60 72.91 2.27
N GLU A 716 2.34 71.72 1.72
CA GLU A 716 2.23 71.43 0.27
C GLU A 716 0.78 71.06 -0.10
#